data_AF-A0A0S8GEM1-F1
#
_entry.id   AF-A0A0S8GEM1-F1
#
_cell.length_a   1.000
_cell.length_b   1.000
_cell.length_c   1.000
_cell.angle_alpha   90.00
_cell.angle_beta   90.00
_cell.angle_gamma   90.00
#
_symmetry.space_group_name_H-M   'P 1'
#
loop_
_entity.id
_entity.type
_entity.pdbx_description
1 polymer ?
#
loop_
_entity_poly.entity_id
_entity_poly.type
_entity_poly.pdbx_seq_one_letter_code
_entity_poly.pdbx_strand_id
1 'polypeptide(L)'
;MEGSRRETLIGFFIVLVVVFGVYVATLPPTVSFWDCGEFIAVSYILGVPHPPGSPLYVLVGRVVAILLSMFDEVAFRLNLFSAISGALACALLFVLIVKVVREWHGKLLKLEERLILYAAAAAASFMIAFSSTFWDNSIEAEVYSPVAVIMLIVTLLALIWQDRVREAGSKKLLIVSVYLLSLSIGIHLSAMLVALPLMIFVVIWNRDSVFDKRFVPAILALVSIWGVVRLSEAWTGTTAFIIGAVLAGLALYVAWERTWKVDHPAVLGTIAALAFCLWGLWKGEIVLFAAGVGAFLVFAYWGGKLYQDWKGIAVLVFVLGLTVQFYLLVRAHHDPGINEVAPTTWRAFLDVLERKQYEPYRFLPRKTDNGIGPVAAYVQQLLVYFQYFKIQFTPLPMWSNDLSRAGSAAAAFVKALFGLLILPLGFWGAWVHYRNDRRRFLLLALIFLITSVGLVTYLNMKYSPSDPNPLHNPDEVRERDYFFAASFLYFGFFVGMGAWAVLRWLWERISATIAERPAAISLGAGILLLSTVPLLSHYETHNRSNNWIPHDYGMNMLASCDEGGVIFTNGDNDTFPLWFVQEVKDFKKSVTVANLSLLNTPWYIKQCKRRGVPISLTDEEIENLRPRSIREDGVSLYPFLRGGEVWYVAETREIFRSVTQDGKTYCQDRSGKLWELTSLLVKDYAVRDIIASNTGLDLTLDELSLSTEEFLDLVMKDYDGKIAVFFAVTVSQDNLGGFQPYLKLEGLTYRLVPEPGESQIDVELTWHNAHEVYNYRGIFDDAVYKDKNTQKLLSNYAAAFFRLGITYRDMGDLDKAIAEFEDGARFNPPDLTPFDYHLSVLFIQTGQLEKAEERLVAAIARTPELSFFRTQLGYVYHQQGRLDEAISAYRDAIRLDPRDAQAYRNLLTAYENRGDTQSVIRALENWLARNPQDEGARNMLNQFLRRGDTL
;
A
#
# COMPACT_ATOMS: atom_id res chain seq x y z
N MET A 1 48.28 -1.82 -3.55
CA MET A 1 47.07 -1.37 -2.81
C MET A 1 46.16 -0.49 -3.67
N GLU A 2 46.68 0.36 -4.56
CA GLU A 2 45.86 1.19 -5.47
C GLU A 2 45.07 0.40 -6.51
N GLY A 3 45.65 -0.63 -7.14
CA GLY A 3 44.95 -1.46 -8.13
C GLY A 3 43.68 -2.13 -7.61
N SER A 4 43.71 -2.62 -6.37
CA SER A 4 42.58 -3.28 -5.70
C SER A 4 41.44 -2.30 -5.31
N ARG A 5 41.76 -1.03 -5.05
CA ARG A 5 40.75 0.03 -4.85
C ARG A 5 40.12 0.46 -6.17
N ARG A 6 40.94 0.58 -7.22
CA ARG A 6 40.49 0.93 -8.57
C ARG A 6 39.50 -0.11 -9.10
N GLU A 7 39.77 -1.40 -8.96
CA GLU A 7 38.88 -2.47 -9.40
C GLU A 7 37.52 -2.46 -8.66
N THR A 8 37.52 -2.20 -7.35
CA THR A 8 36.27 -2.07 -6.59
C THR A 8 35.46 -0.87 -7.04
N LEU A 9 36.13 0.24 -7.34
CA LEU A 9 35.48 1.44 -7.87
C LEU A 9 34.88 1.18 -9.25
N ILE A 10 35.60 0.46 -10.13
CA ILE A 10 35.08 0.03 -11.44
C ILE A 10 33.83 -0.82 -11.25
N GLY A 11 33.87 -1.84 -10.39
CA GLY A 11 32.71 -2.69 -10.12
C GLY A 11 31.52 -1.92 -9.53
N PHE A 12 31.77 -0.97 -8.63
CA PHE A 12 30.77 -0.05 -8.10
C PHE A 12 30.07 0.74 -9.22
N PHE A 13 30.83 1.35 -10.14
CA PHE A 13 30.25 2.13 -11.24
C PHE A 13 29.55 1.25 -12.28
N ILE A 14 30.04 0.03 -12.54
CA ILE A 14 29.33 -0.92 -13.43
C ILE A 14 27.96 -1.25 -12.85
N VAL A 15 27.90 -1.65 -11.58
CA VAL A 15 26.61 -1.95 -10.92
C VAL A 15 25.71 -0.73 -10.93
N LEU A 16 26.24 0.44 -10.55
CA LEU A 16 25.49 1.70 -10.53
C LEU A 16 24.88 2.03 -11.89
N VAL A 17 25.69 2.02 -12.97
CA VAL A 17 25.26 2.43 -14.31
C VAL A 17 24.28 1.43 -14.93
N VAL A 18 24.53 0.12 -14.76
CA VAL A 18 23.64 -0.91 -15.31
C VAL A 18 22.27 -0.86 -14.61
N VAL A 19 22.25 -0.82 -13.28
CA VAL A 19 21.00 -0.77 -12.52
C VAL A 19 20.25 0.54 -12.79
N PHE A 20 20.95 1.67 -12.77
CA PHE A 20 20.36 2.96 -13.09
C PHE A 20 19.77 3.00 -14.51
N GLY A 21 20.49 2.46 -15.50
CA GLY A 21 20.01 2.40 -16.88
C GLY A 21 18.71 1.59 -17.03
N VAL A 22 18.62 0.45 -16.35
CA VAL A 22 17.38 -0.37 -16.34
C VAL A 22 16.25 0.37 -15.62
N TYR A 23 16.51 0.93 -14.44
CA TYR A 23 15.49 1.68 -13.71
C TYR A 23 14.95 2.84 -14.53
N VAL A 24 15.82 3.63 -15.17
CA VAL A 24 15.41 4.72 -16.06
C VAL A 24 14.60 4.23 -17.26
N ALA A 25 14.96 3.09 -17.84
CA ALA A 25 14.20 2.50 -18.94
C ALA A 25 12.80 2.03 -18.52
N THR A 26 12.58 1.78 -17.22
CA THR A 26 11.29 1.34 -16.66
C THR A 26 10.56 2.43 -15.85
N LEU A 27 11.13 3.62 -15.72
CA LEU A 27 10.58 4.73 -14.92
C LEU A 27 9.20 5.17 -15.44
N PRO A 28 8.23 5.45 -14.59
CA PRO A 28 6.98 6.07 -15.01
C PRO A 28 7.22 7.46 -15.59
N PRO A 29 6.51 7.83 -16.66
CA PRO A 29 6.67 9.14 -17.29
C PRO A 29 6.15 10.27 -16.38
N THR A 30 5.27 9.96 -15.44
CA THR A 30 4.64 10.92 -14.52
C THR A 30 4.38 10.27 -13.14
N VAL A 31 3.25 10.56 -12.50
CA VAL A 31 2.84 10.00 -11.21
C VAL A 31 2.40 8.53 -11.30
N SER A 32 2.69 7.75 -10.26
CA SER A 32 2.14 6.40 -10.02
C SER A 32 0.98 6.46 -9.02
N PHE A 33 0.12 5.45 -8.99
CA PHE A 33 -0.83 5.26 -7.88
C PHE A 33 -0.08 5.08 -6.53
N TRP A 34 -0.83 5.08 -5.42
CA TRP A 34 -0.31 5.12 -4.04
C TRP A 34 0.34 6.46 -3.67
N ASP A 35 1.16 6.44 -2.62
CA ASP A 35 1.76 7.59 -1.92
C ASP A 35 2.61 8.49 -2.83
N CYS A 36 3.00 8.01 -4.01
CA CYS A 36 3.80 8.75 -4.99
C CYS A 36 3.23 10.13 -5.33
N GLY A 37 1.92 10.21 -5.62
CA GLY A 37 1.28 11.46 -6.01
C GLY A 37 1.36 12.52 -4.92
N GLU A 38 1.16 12.10 -3.69
CA GLU A 38 1.29 12.95 -2.51
C GLU A 38 2.75 13.38 -2.30
N PHE A 39 3.71 12.44 -2.27
CA PHE A 39 5.13 12.75 -2.07
C PHE A 39 5.67 13.71 -3.12
N ILE A 40 5.23 13.57 -4.38
CA ILE A 40 5.58 14.49 -5.47
C ILE A 40 4.96 15.87 -5.22
N ALA A 41 3.66 15.93 -4.92
CA ALA A 41 2.95 17.18 -4.66
C ALA A 41 3.55 17.94 -3.47
N VAL A 42 3.73 17.28 -2.31
CA VAL A 42 4.30 17.91 -1.11
C VAL A 42 5.77 18.30 -1.32
N SER A 43 6.56 17.56 -2.09
CA SER A 43 7.93 17.96 -2.43
C SER A 43 7.94 19.19 -3.34
N TYR A 44 6.95 19.31 -4.24
CA TYR A 44 6.81 20.48 -5.11
C TYR A 44 6.40 21.72 -4.31
N ILE A 45 5.37 21.65 -3.47
CA ILE A 45 4.84 22.81 -2.74
C ILE A 45 5.48 23.04 -1.36
N LEU A 46 6.43 22.19 -0.96
CA LEU A 46 6.91 22.08 0.43
C LEU A 46 5.73 21.90 1.40
N GLY A 47 4.89 20.90 1.14
CA GLY A 47 3.74 20.52 1.97
C GLY A 47 4.13 19.67 3.18
N VAL A 48 3.11 19.20 3.91
CA VAL A 48 3.24 18.23 4.98
C VAL A 48 2.53 16.94 4.56
N PRO A 49 3.27 15.84 4.29
CA PRO A 49 2.67 14.57 3.89
C PRO A 49 2.17 13.77 5.08
N HIS A 50 1.57 12.62 4.79
CA HIS A 50 1.02 11.70 5.76
C HIS A 50 2.05 11.29 6.83
N PRO A 51 1.60 11.03 8.08
CA PRO A 51 2.50 10.71 9.19
C PRO A 51 3.41 9.51 8.91
N PRO A 52 4.72 9.62 9.19
CA PRO A 52 5.33 10.58 10.12
C PRO A 52 5.76 11.93 9.50
N GLY A 53 5.38 12.23 8.25
CA GLY A 53 5.57 13.53 7.62
C GLY A 53 6.89 13.70 6.84
N SER A 54 7.80 12.73 6.88
CA SER A 54 9.02 12.62 6.05
C SER A 54 9.70 13.95 5.62
N PRO A 55 10.01 14.87 6.56
CA PRO A 55 10.44 16.24 6.25
C PRO A 55 11.75 16.33 5.46
N LEU A 56 12.73 15.46 5.75
CA LEU A 56 13.98 15.41 5.00
C LEU A 56 13.75 14.93 3.57
N TYR A 57 12.85 13.96 3.37
CA TYR A 57 12.50 13.52 2.02
C TYR A 57 11.89 14.67 1.22
N VAL A 58 10.94 15.41 1.79
CA VAL A 58 10.29 16.57 1.15
C VAL A 58 11.30 17.67 0.79
N LEU A 59 12.20 18.01 1.73
CA LEU A 59 13.26 19.01 1.50
C LEU A 59 14.23 18.58 0.39
N VAL A 60 14.68 17.32 0.41
CA VAL A 60 15.55 16.79 -0.65
C VAL A 60 14.80 16.72 -1.97
N GLY A 61 13.54 16.27 -1.97
CA GLY A 61 12.67 16.22 -3.14
C GLY A 61 12.50 17.60 -3.79
N ARG A 62 12.30 18.66 -3.00
CA ARG A 62 12.26 20.04 -3.53
C ARG A 62 13.57 20.45 -4.18
N VAL A 63 14.71 20.13 -3.56
CA VAL A 63 16.03 20.41 -4.13
C VAL A 63 16.22 19.64 -5.44
N VAL A 64 15.85 18.36 -5.48
CA VAL A 64 15.93 17.55 -6.70
C VAL A 64 15.04 18.10 -7.81
N ALA A 65 13.80 18.50 -7.49
CA ALA A 65 12.89 19.14 -8.44
C ALA A 65 13.53 20.37 -9.11
N ILE A 66 14.34 21.14 -8.37
CA ILE A 66 15.05 22.32 -8.88
C ILE A 66 16.30 21.91 -9.69
N LEU A 67 17.13 21.01 -9.14
CA LEU A 67 18.40 20.60 -9.75
C LEU A 67 18.21 19.87 -11.08
N LEU A 68 17.15 19.07 -11.19
CA LEU A 68 16.82 18.31 -12.41
C LEU A 68 15.84 19.05 -13.32
N SER A 69 15.86 20.38 -13.30
CA SER A 69 14.99 21.24 -14.12
C SER A 69 15.18 21.09 -15.63
N MET A 70 16.22 20.38 -16.08
CA MET A 70 16.42 20.01 -17.48
C MET A 70 15.40 18.98 -18.02
N PHE A 71 14.66 18.29 -17.14
CA PHE A 71 13.54 17.42 -17.53
C PHE A 71 12.23 18.15 -17.23
N ASP A 72 11.32 18.34 -18.19
CA ASP A 72 10.13 19.18 -17.97
C ASP A 72 9.19 18.66 -16.87
N GLU A 73 9.01 17.35 -16.80
CA GLU A 73 8.07 16.70 -15.87
C GLU A 73 8.61 16.60 -14.44
N VAL A 74 7.97 17.27 -13.47
CA VAL A 74 8.37 17.26 -12.05
C VAL A 74 8.27 15.86 -11.45
N ALA A 75 7.21 15.12 -11.76
CA ALA A 75 7.05 13.75 -11.27
C ALA A 75 8.23 12.85 -11.70
N PHE A 76 8.64 12.94 -12.97
CA PHE A 76 9.78 12.21 -13.51
C PHE A 76 11.08 12.53 -12.75
N ARG A 77 11.32 13.80 -12.39
CA ARG A 77 12.51 14.22 -11.61
C ARG A 77 12.57 13.51 -10.25
N LEU A 78 11.42 13.34 -9.59
CA LEU A 78 11.33 12.75 -8.27
C LEU A 78 11.34 11.22 -8.32
N ASN A 79 10.75 10.62 -9.35
CA ASN A 79 10.94 9.19 -9.59
C ASN A 79 12.42 8.88 -9.92
N LEU A 80 13.11 9.77 -10.64
CA LEU A 80 14.55 9.65 -10.91
C LEU A 80 15.39 9.72 -9.63
N PHE A 81 14.98 10.50 -8.62
CA PHE A 81 15.64 10.51 -7.30
C PHE A 81 15.62 9.12 -6.65
N SER A 82 14.49 8.42 -6.70
CA SER A 82 14.37 7.04 -6.23
C SER A 82 15.26 6.10 -7.05
N ALA A 83 15.30 6.26 -8.38
CA ALA A 83 16.13 5.41 -9.25
C ALA A 83 17.63 5.57 -8.97
N ILE A 84 18.08 6.81 -8.75
CA ILE A 84 19.45 7.11 -8.34
C ILE A 84 19.74 6.47 -6.98
N SER A 85 18.81 6.60 -6.02
CA SER A 85 18.97 6.07 -4.67
C SER A 85 19.01 4.53 -4.66
N GLY A 86 18.11 3.87 -5.39
CA GLY A 86 18.07 2.42 -5.53
C GLY A 86 19.32 1.87 -6.20
N ALA A 87 19.76 2.47 -7.30
CA ALA A 87 21.00 2.07 -7.99
C ALA A 87 22.24 2.28 -7.09
N LEU A 88 22.28 3.37 -6.32
CA LEU A 88 23.34 3.62 -5.34
C LEU A 88 23.32 2.59 -4.21
N ALA A 89 22.15 2.20 -3.71
CA ALA A 89 22.04 1.14 -2.71
C ALA A 89 22.57 -0.20 -3.23
N CYS A 90 22.25 -0.60 -4.46
CA CYS A 90 22.82 -1.82 -5.07
C CYS A 90 24.34 -1.74 -5.24
N ALA A 91 24.87 -0.58 -5.65
CA ALA A 91 26.30 -0.37 -5.76
C ALA A 91 27.02 -0.38 -4.39
N LEU A 92 26.37 0.11 -3.33
CA LEU A 92 26.87 0.03 -1.96
C LEU A 92 26.80 -1.42 -1.41
N LEU A 93 25.78 -2.19 -1.77
CA LEU A 93 25.70 -3.62 -1.46
C LEU A 93 26.88 -4.38 -2.08
N PHE A 94 27.21 -4.11 -3.35
CA PHE A 94 28.41 -4.64 -4.00
C PHE A 94 29.67 -4.34 -3.18
N VAL A 95 29.85 -3.09 -2.75
CA VAL A 95 31.00 -2.67 -1.93
C VAL A 95 31.02 -3.39 -0.58
N LEU A 96 29.86 -3.59 0.05
CA LEU A 96 29.73 -4.29 1.33
C LEU A 96 30.19 -5.75 1.21
N ILE A 97 29.73 -6.48 0.19
CA ILE A 97 30.15 -7.87 -0.08
C ILE A 97 31.67 -7.92 -0.31
N VAL A 98 32.19 -7.07 -1.20
CA VAL A 98 33.62 -7.02 -1.53
C VAL A 98 34.47 -6.71 -0.30
N LYS A 99 34.04 -5.77 0.54
CA LYS A 99 34.77 -5.37 1.75
C LYS A 99 34.89 -6.54 2.73
N VAL A 100 33.78 -7.20 3.06
CA VAL A 100 33.76 -8.29 4.04
C VAL A 100 34.62 -9.48 3.59
N VAL A 101 34.48 -9.93 2.34
CA VAL A 101 35.23 -11.09 1.85
C VAL A 101 36.74 -10.82 1.79
N ARG A 102 37.15 -9.60 1.41
CA ARG A 102 38.57 -9.22 1.39
C ARG A 102 39.22 -9.25 2.76
N GLU A 103 38.45 -9.00 3.81
CA GLU A 103 38.98 -9.00 5.17
C GLU A 103 39.29 -10.41 5.69
N TRP A 104 38.71 -11.47 5.10
CA TRP A 104 39.01 -12.86 5.47
C TRP A 104 40.34 -13.35 4.92
N HIS A 105 40.75 -12.88 3.74
CA HIS A 105 41.93 -13.39 3.01
C HIS A 105 43.15 -12.46 3.05
N GLY A 106 43.08 -11.36 3.80
CA GLY A 106 44.13 -10.34 3.79
C GLY A 106 44.17 -9.55 2.47
N LYS A 107 45.16 -8.67 2.31
CA LYS A 107 45.20 -7.67 1.22
C LYS A 107 45.52 -8.22 -0.19
N LEU A 108 45.80 -9.52 -0.36
CA LEU A 108 46.32 -10.10 -1.61
C LEU A 108 45.55 -11.36 -2.02
N LEU A 109 44.33 -11.18 -2.54
CA LEU A 109 43.64 -12.20 -3.34
C LEU A 109 44.34 -12.34 -4.70
N LYS A 110 44.44 -13.58 -5.22
CA LYS A 110 44.90 -13.80 -6.61
C LYS A 110 43.94 -13.16 -7.62
N LEU A 111 44.37 -12.93 -8.86
CA LEU A 111 43.53 -12.27 -9.87
C LEU A 111 42.20 -13.00 -10.06
N GLU A 112 42.23 -14.32 -10.11
CA GLU A 112 41.08 -15.19 -10.35
C GLU A 112 40.09 -15.14 -9.18
N GLU A 113 40.58 -15.19 -7.94
CA GLU A 113 39.75 -15.04 -6.74
C GLU A 113 39.12 -13.65 -6.64
N ARG A 114 39.82 -12.60 -7.11
CA ARG A 114 39.26 -11.24 -7.20
C ARG A 114 38.14 -11.17 -8.23
N LEU A 115 38.35 -11.74 -9.42
CA LEU A 115 37.32 -11.78 -10.46
C LEU A 115 36.08 -12.55 -9.97
N ILE A 116 36.27 -13.68 -9.29
CA ILE A 116 35.17 -14.46 -8.69
C ILE A 116 34.41 -13.63 -7.65
N LEU A 117 35.12 -12.92 -6.76
CA LEU A 117 34.50 -12.03 -5.78
C LEU A 117 33.67 -10.93 -6.44
N TYR A 118 34.23 -10.26 -7.45
CA TYR A 118 33.51 -9.19 -8.13
C TYR A 118 32.30 -9.70 -8.91
N ALA A 119 32.42 -10.85 -9.57
CA ALA A 119 31.33 -11.47 -10.27
C ALA A 119 30.20 -11.88 -9.31
N ALA A 120 30.53 -12.51 -8.17
CA ALA A 120 29.56 -12.88 -7.14
C ALA A 120 28.88 -11.66 -6.50
N ALA A 121 29.64 -10.60 -6.20
CA ALA A 121 29.09 -9.38 -5.62
C ALA A 121 28.18 -8.63 -6.61
N ALA A 122 28.55 -8.57 -7.89
CA ALA A 122 27.73 -7.96 -8.93
C ALA A 122 26.44 -8.77 -9.14
N ALA A 123 26.54 -10.09 -9.22
CA ALA A 123 25.40 -10.99 -9.35
C ALA A 123 24.40 -10.83 -8.20
N ALA A 124 24.85 -10.79 -6.96
CA ALA A 124 23.96 -10.54 -5.82
C ALA A 124 23.32 -9.14 -5.86
N SER A 125 24.07 -8.13 -6.31
CA SER A 125 23.57 -6.76 -6.40
C SER A 125 22.51 -6.62 -7.50
N PHE A 126 22.68 -7.27 -8.66
CA PHE A 126 21.68 -7.34 -9.72
C PHE A 126 20.44 -8.14 -9.31
N MET A 127 20.64 -9.26 -8.62
CA MET A 127 19.52 -10.05 -8.10
C MET A 127 18.63 -9.23 -7.15
N ILE A 128 19.21 -8.36 -6.32
CA ILE A 128 18.44 -7.44 -5.48
C ILE A 128 17.87 -6.28 -6.28
N ALA A 129 18.65 -5.66 -7.17
CA ALA A 129 18.18 -4.57 -8.02
C ALA A 129 16.89 -4.93 -8.77
N PHE A 130 16.80 -6.18 -9.22
CA PHE A 130 15.69 -6.67 -10.01
C PHE A 130 14.72 -7.57 -9.23
N SER A 131 14.82 -7.58 -7.90
CA SER A 131 13.78 -8.15 -7.05
C SER A 131 12.52 -7.27 -7.05
N SER A 132 11.35 -7.88 -7.00
CA SER A 132 10.07 -7.18 -7.24
C SER A 132 9.91 -5.93 -6.36
N THR A 133 9.91 -6.11 -5.04
CA THR A 133 9.65 -5.01 -4.10
C THR A 133 10.74 -3.93 -4.16
N PHE A 134 12.01 -4.32 -4.32
CA PHE A 134 13.09 -3.34 -4.36
C PHE A 134 13.07 -2.52 -5.66
N TRP A 135 12.66 -3.13 -6.77
CA TRP A 135 12.52 -2.45 -8.06
C TRP A 135 11.39 -1.43 -8.02
N ASP A 136 10.17 -1.80 -7.59
CA ASP A 136 9.04 -0.85 -7.48
C ASP A 136 9.43 0.38 -6.64
N ASN A 137 10.00 0.17 -5.45
CA ASN A 137 10.49 1.23 -4.57
C ASN A 137 11.61 2.09 -5.18
N SER A 138 12.27 1.61 -6.24
CA SER A 138 13.36 2.32 -6.92
C SER A 138 12.89 3.10 -8.15
N ILE A 139 11.71 2.83 -8.70
CA ILE A 139 11.20 3.54 -9.89
C ILE A 139 10.06 4.52 -9.57
N GLU A 140 9.66 4.57 -8.31
CA GLU A 140 8.56 5.40 -7.82
C GLU A 140 9.04 6.40 -6.76
N ALA A 141 8.43 7.57 -6.68
CA ALA A 141 8.73 8.59 -5.67
C ALA A 141 8.36 8.11 -4.25
N GLU A 142 9.26 7.32 -3.66
CA GLU A 142 9.07 6.57 -2.42
C GLU A 142 10.28 6.72 -1.48
N VAL A 143 10.05 6.47 -0.19
CA VAL A 143 11.02 6.73 0.88
C VAL A 143 12.04 5.60 1.09
N TYR A 144 11.74 4.39 0.63
CA TYR A 144 12.49 3.17 1.00
C TYR A 144 13.87 3.07 0.35
N SER A 145 14.03 3.50 -0.91
CA SER A 145 15.30 3.48 -1.62
C SER A 145 16.35 4.44 -1.01
N PRO A 146 16.01 5.71 -0.71
CA PRO A 146 16.89 6.59 0.06
C PRO A 146 17.26 6.04 1.45
N VAL A 147 16.34 5.37 2.14
CA VAL A 147 16.65 4.72 3.43
C VAL A 147 17.66 3.59 3.26
N ALA A 148 17.52 2.75 2.24
CA ALA A 148 18.46 1.66 1.97
C ALA A 148 19.90 2.17 1.79
N VAL A 149 20.07 3.30 1.11
CA VAL A 149 21.37 3.99 0.98
C VAL A 149 21.96 4.32 2.34
N ILE A 150 21.17 4.96 3.23
CA ILE A 150 21.64 5.33 4.57
C ILE A 150 22.03 4.09 5.37
N MET A 151 21.19 3.06 5.38
CA MET A 151 21.44 1.80 6.10
C MET A 151 22.75 1.15 5.67
N LEU A 152 23.02 1.09 4.36
CA LEU A 152 24.27 0.54 3.81
C LEU A 152 25.48 1.43 4.12
N ILE A 153 25.35 2.77 4.01
CA ILE A 153 26.42 3.70 4.38
C ILE A 153 26.80 3.54 5.84
N VAL A 154 25.85 3.54 6.77
CA VAL A 154 26.18 3.44 8.21
C VAL A 154 26.74 2.07 8.57
N THR A 155 26.31 1.01 7.87
CA THR A 155 26.88 -0.34 7.99
C THR A 155 28.34 -0.35 7.52
N LEU A 156 28.62 0.23 6.35
CA LEU A 156 29.98 0.37 5.83
C LEU A 156 30.86 1.23 6.73
N LEU A 157 30.35 2.36 7.24
CA LEU A 157 31.07 3.24 8.18
C LEU A 157 31.44 2.48 9.46
N ALA A 158 30.58 1.62 9.98
CA ALA A 158 30.91 0.79 11.15
C ALA A 158 32.02 -0.22 10.85
N LEU A 159 32.02 -0.85 9.67
CA LEU A 159 33.11 -1.74 9.26
C LEU A 159 34.41 -0.99 8.96
N ILE A 160 34.35 0.25 8.43
CA ILE A 160 35.54 1.09 8.24
C ILE A 160 36.06 1.58 9.60
N TRP A 161 35.17 1.93 10.52
CA TRP A 161 35.52 2.28 11.89
C TRP A 161 36.25 1.13 12.56
N GLN A 162 35.75 -0.10 12.41
CA GLN A 162 36.36 -1.31 12.94
C GLN A 162 37.83 -1.45 12.53
N ASP A 163 38.15 -1.23 11.25
CA ASP A 163 39.53 -1.30 10.75
C ASP A 163 40.44 -0.25 11.38
N ARG A 164 39.85 0.88 11.76
CA ARG A 164 40.54 2.06 12.28
C ARG A 164 40.37 2.24 13.79
N VAL A 165 39.85 1.27 14.53
CA VAL A 165 39.51 1.43 15.97
C VAL A 165 40.67 2.03 16.79
N ARG A 166 41.91 1.72 16.42
CA ARG A 166 43.14 2.19 17.08
C ARG A 166 43.68 3.52 16.55
N GLU A 167 43.19 4.02 15.42
CA GLU A 167 43.64 5.28 14.82
C GLU A 167 43.04 6.50 15.54
N ALA A 168 43.85 7.55 15.67
CA ALA A 168 43.38 8.84 16.19
C ALA A 168 42.28 9.40 15.29
N GLY A 169 41.11 9.69 15.86
CA GLY A 169 39.96 10.24 15.14
C GLY A 169 39.00 9.22 14.52
N SER A 170 39.21 7.91 14.72
CA SER A 170 38.27 6.86 14.26
C SER A 170 36.83 7.09 14.73
N LYS A 171 36.65 7.65 15.92
CA LYS A 171 35.34 8.00 16.50
C LYS A 171 34.52 8.96 15.65
N LYS A 172 35.13 9.75 14.75
CA LYS A 172 34.41 10.61 13.80
C LYS A 172 33.45 9.82 12.92
N LEU A 173 33.80 8.58 12.56
CA LEU A 173 32.93 7.71 11.76
C LEU A 173 31.65 7.32 12.54
N LEU A 174 31.77 7.10 13.85
CA LEU A 174 30.60 6.83 14.70
C LEU A 174 29.71 8.07 14.86
N ILE A 175 30.32 9.26 15.00
CA ILE A 175 29.57 10.53 15.03
C ILE A 175 28.78 10.71 13.73
N VAL A 176 29.40 10.48 12.57
CA VAL A 176 28.72 10.55 11.27
C VAL A 176 27.60 9.52 11.18
N SER A 177 27.82 8.28 11.63
CA SER A 177 26.75 7.27 11.66
C SER A 177 25.57 7.70 12.52
N VAL A 178 25.80 8.28 13.71
CA VAL A 178 24.73 8.80 14.58
C VAL A 178 23.97 9.93 13.91
N TYR A 179 24.67 10.84 13.22
CA TYR A 179 24.05 11.95 12.49
C TYR A 179 23.21 11.48 11.31
N LEU A 180 23.72 10.56 10.49
CA LEU A 180 22.97 10.00 9.37
C LEU A 180 21.74 9.23 9.84
N LEU A 181 21.88 8.49 10.94
CA LEU A 181 20.77 7.84 11.61
C LEU A 181 19.73 8.87 12.07
N SER A 182 20.09 9.89 12.86
CA SER A 182 19.09 10.86 13.31
C SER A 182 18.40 11.61 12.15
N LEU A 183 19.14 11.99 11.11
CA LEU A 183 18.57 12.59 9.89
C LEU A 183 17.59 11.67 9.19
N SER A 184 17.88 10.36 9.10
CA SER A 184 17.05 9.40 8.38
C SER A 184 15.65 9.23 8.97
N ILE A 185 15.43 9.61 10.23
CA ILE A 185 14.09 9.71 10.83
C ILE A 185 13.22 10.69 10.03
N GLY A 186 13.83 11.73 9.44
CA GLY A 186 13.16 12.66 8.53
C GLY A 186 12.86 12.10 7.14
N ILE A 187 13.31 10.89 6.81
CA ILE A 187 12.92 10.19 5.58
C ILE A 187 11.91 9.11 5.95
N HIS A 188 12.33 8.14 6.76
CA HIS A 188 11.46 7.09 7.28
C HIS A 188 12.15 6.36 8.47
N LEU A 189 11.35 5.94 9.47
CA LEU A 189 11.86 5.38 10.72
C LEU A 189 12.61 4.05 10.57
N SER A 190 12.40 3.31 9.47
CA SER A 190 13.01 2.00 9.22
C SER A 190 14.55 2.03 9.18
N ALA A 191 15.16 3.18 8.87
CA ALA A 191 16.61 3.35 9.00
C ALA A 191 17.12 3.14 10.43
N MET A 192 16.28 3.32 11.47
CA MET A 192 16.66 3.10 12.88
C MET A 192 16.85 1.62 13.22
N LEU A 193 16.37 0.71 12.38
CA LEU A 193 16.47 -0.73 12.63
C LEU A 193 17.92 -1.23 12.64
N VAL A 194 18.86 -0.51 12.03
CA VAL A 194 20.30 -0.83 12.11
C VAL A 194 21.00 -0.26 13.34
N ALA A 195 20.39 0.70 14.06
CA ALA A 195 21.05 1.38 15.18
C ALA A 195 21.45 0.42 16.31
N LEU A 196 20.54 -0.48 16.71
CA LEU A 196 20.80 -1.47 17.76
C LEU A 196 21.89 -2.50 17.35
N PRO A 197 21.83 -3.14 16.16
CA PRO A 197 22.92 -3.98 15.67
C PRO A 197 24.27 -3.27 15.64
N LEU A 198 24.32 -2.03 15.17
CA LEU A 198 25.56 -1.24 15.14
C LEU A 198 26.09 -0.95 16.53
N MET A 199 25.22 -0.61 17.49
CA MET A 199 25.60 -0.42 18.88
C MET A 199 26.22 -1.69 19.47
N ILE A 200 25.57 -2.85 19.29
CA ILE A 200 26.09 -4.15 19.74
C ILE A 200 27.44 -4.44 19.10
N PHE A 201 27.60 -4.17 17.80
CA PHE A 201 28.86 -4.36 17.08
C PHE A 201 30.00 -3.49 17.63
N VAL A 202 29.72 -2.20 17.91
CA VAL A 202 30.69 -1.28 18.53
C VAL A 202 31.10 -1.78 19.92
N VAL A 203 30.15 -2.27 20.73
CA VAL A 203 30.42 -2.87 22.05
C VAL A 203 31.37 -4.06 21.94
N ILE A 204 31.12 -4.95 20.98
CA ILE A 204 31.93 -6.16 20.79
C ILE A 204 33.38 -5.82 20.42
N TRP A 205 33.59 -4.75 19.65
CA TRP A 205 34.93 -4.35 19.22
C TRP A 205 35.69 -3.50 20.23
N ASN A 206 34.99 -2.57 20.85
CA ASN A 206 35.58 -1.66 21.81
C ASN A 206 34.49 -1.23 22.79
N ARG A 207 34.33 -2.04 23.85
CA ARG A 207 33.34 -1.83 24.92
C ARG A 207 33.37 -0.42 25.49
N ASP A 208 34.57 0.14 25.69
CA ASP A 208 34.77 1.47 26.26
C ASP A 208 34.24 2.59 25.33
N SER A 209 34.10 2.30 24.04
CA SER A 209 33.42 3.21 23.10
C SER A 209 31.97 3.44 23.50
N VAL A 210 31.25 2.43 23.97
CA VAL A 210 29.83 2.57 24.34
C VAL A 210 29.69 2.73 25.84
N PHE A 211 30.21 1.77 26.59
CA PHE A 211 30.12 1.72 28.05
C PHE A 211 31.32 2.42 28.69
N ASP A 212 31.26 3.74 28.74
CA ASP A 212 32.10 4.51 29.66
C ASP A 212 31.33 4.70 30.97
N LYS A 213 32.02 4.54 32.09
CA LYS A 213 31.55 4.87 33.43
C LYS A 213 31.01 6.31 33.49
N ARG A 214 31.51 7.21 32.65
CA ARG A 214 31.05 8.60 32.44
C ARG A 214 29.87 8.76 31.48
N PHE A 215 29.26 7.71 30.95
CA PHE A 215 28.20 7.84 29.94
C PHE A 215 27.00 6.94 30.21
N VAL A 216 27.22 5.76 30.81
CA VAL A 216 26.15 4.84 31.25
C VAL A 216 25.11 5.53 32.15
N PRO A 217 25.50 6.38 33.12
CA PRO A 217 24.54 7.17 33.90
C PRO A 217 23.64 8.09 33.07
N ALA A 218 24.18 8.72 32.02
CA ALA A 218 23.43 9.64 31.18
C ALA A 218 22.41 8.90 30.30
N ILE A 219 22.77 7.71 29.78
CA ILE A 219 21.83 6.83 29.08
C ILE A 219 20.75 6.33 30.04
N LEU A 220 21.13 5.85 31.22
CA LEU A 220 20.16 5.40 32.23
C LEU A 220 19.24 6.54 32.65
N ALA A 221 19.75 7.76 32.79
CA ALA A 221 18.95 8.95 33.05
C ALA A 221 17.96 9.22 31.91
N LEU A 222 18.40 9.24 30.65
CA LEU A 222 17.52 9.43 29.49
C LEU A 222 16.45 8.32 29.40
N VAL A 223 16.80 7.06 29.69
CA VAL A 223 15.88 5.93 29.74
C VAL A 223 14.91 6.04 30.92
N SER A 224 15.39 6.46 32.09
CA SER A 224 14.54 6.73 33.25
C SER A 224 13.60 7.90 32.99
N ILE A 225 14.07 8.99 32.38
CA ILE A 225 13.28 10.14 31.94
C ILE A 225 12.19 9.69 30.98
N TRP A 226 12.55 8.95 29.93
CA TRP A 226 11.58 8.40 28.99
C TRP A 226 10.59 7.47 29.68
N GLY A 227 11.06 6.61 30.59
CA GLY A 227 10.21 5.75 31.41
C GLY A 227 9.25 6.56 32.30
N VAL A 228 9.68 7.69 32.86
CA VAL A 228 8.86 8.59 33.68
C VAL A 228 7.80 9.27 32.84
N VAL A 229 8.15 9.76 31.64
CA VAL A 229 7.20 10.33 30.69
C VAL A 229 6.13 9.28 30.36
N ARG A 230 6.54 8.06 29.99
CA ARG A 230 5.63 6.96 29.68
C ARG A 230 4.77 6.49 30.86
N LEU A 231 5.34 6.46 32.07
CA LEU A 231 4.58 6.13 33.28
C LEU A 231 3.61 7.24 33.66
N SER A 232 3.95 8.51 33.43
CA SER A 232 3.06 9.65 33.65
C SER A 232 1.92 9.75 32.63
N GLU A 233 2.10 9.21 31.43
CA GLU A 233 1.03 9.03 30.44
C GLU A 233 0.09 7.87 30.84
N ALA A 234 0.66 6.79 31.38
CA ALA A 234 -0.12 5.61 31.83
C ALA A 234 -0.86 5.85 33.15
N TRP A 235 -0.35 6.73 34.01
CA TRP A 235 -0.94 7.10 35.30
C TRP A 235 -1.33 8.57 35.24
N THR A 236 -2.61 8.86 35.07
CA THR A 236 -3.15 10.22 35.10
C THR A 236 -2.91 10.85 36.49
N GLY A 237 -1.78 11.52 36.69
CA GLY A 237 -1.52 12.20 37.95
C GLY A 237 -0.15 12.85 38.06
N THR A 238 -0.15 14.12 38.44
CA THR A 238 1.01 14.93 38.85
C THR A 238 1.92 14.20 39.83
N THR A 239 1.36 13.33 40.68
CA THR A 239 2.08 12.52 41.68
C THR A 239 3.00 11.48 41.07
N ALA A 240 2.58 10.78 40.00
CA ALA A 240 3.40 9.76 39.34
C ALA A 240 4.59 10.38 38.60
N PHE A 241 4.36 11.54 37.96
CA PHE A 241 5.40 12.36 37.35
C PHE A 241 6.43 12.86 38.39
N ILE A 242 5.97 13.39 39.53
CA ILE A 242 6.86 13.87 40.62
C ILE A 242 7.68 12.71 41.19
N ILE A 243 7.06 11.56 41.49
CA ILE A 243 7.77 10.38 41.98
C ILE A 243 8.81 9.91 40.96
N GLY A 244 8.43 9.85 39.69
CA GLY A 244 9.32 9.48 38.60
C GLY A 244 10.51 10.44 38.44
N ALA A 245 10.27 11.75 38.45
CA ALA A 245 11.30 12.77 38.37
C ALA A 245 12.25 12.74 39.58
N VAL A 246 11.73 12.49 40.78
CA VAL A 246 12.54 12.29 42.00
C VAL A 246 13.40 11.04 41.88
N LEU A 247 12.85 9.91 41.42
CA LEU A 247 13.60 8.66 41.23
C LEU A 247 14.67 8.79 40.14
N ALA A 248 14.38 9.47 39.04
CA ALA A 248 15.36 9.77 37.99
C ALA A 248 16.47 10.71 38.51
N GLY A 249 16.11 11.71 39.30
CA GLY A 249 17.06 12.59 40.01
C GLY A 249 17.93 11.83 41.02
N LEU A 250 17.35 10.87 41.75
CA LEU A 250 18.07 10.01 42.69
C LEU A 250 19.00 9.04 41.97
N ALA A 251 18.56 8.45 40.86
CA ALA A 251 19.38 7.57 40.02
C ALA A 251 20.57 8.33 39.42
N LEU A 252 20.33 9.57 38.95
CA LEU A 252 21.37 10.51 38.52
C LEU A 252 22.33 10.85 39.68
N TYR A 253 21.82 11.07 40.89
CA TYR A 253 22.62 11.37 42.08
C TYR A 253 23.51 10.19 42.53
N VAL A 254 22.96 8.97 42.56
CA VAL A 254 23.71 7.76 42.90
C VAL A 254 24.76 7.44 41.85
N ALA A 255 24.44 7.67 40.56
CA ALA A 255 25.40 7.53 39.48
C ALA A 255 26.47 8.65 39.47
N TRP A 256 26.14 9.82 40.00
CA TRP A 256 27.05 10.94 40.24
C TRP A 256 28.08 10.62 41.35
N GLU A 257 27.65 10.15 42.53
CA GLU A 257 28.52 9.82 43.67
C GLU A 257 29.59 8.79 43.30
N ARG A 258 29.20 7.76 42.55
CA ARG A 258 30.09 6.64 42.21
C ARG A 258 31.05 6.93 41.05
N THR A 259 30.83 7.96 40.23
CA THR A 259 31.43 7.94 38.88
C THR A 259 32.00 9.24 38.31
N TRP A 260 31.51 10.45 38.66
CA TRP A 260 31.84 11.65 37.86
C TRP A 260 32.83 12.64 38.51
N LYS A 261 32.91 12.80 39.83
CA LYS A 261 33.76 13.82 40.49
C LYS A 261 33.74 15.21 39.77
N VAL A 262 32.58 15.63 39.25
CA VAL A 262 32.35 16.91 38.56
C VAL A 262 31.83 17.95 39.58
N ASP A 263 32.07 19.24 39.34
CA ASP A 263 31.64 20.35 40.18
C ASP A 263 30.12 20.32 40.48
N HIS A 264 29.76 20.40 41.77
CA HIS A 264 28.37 20.35 42.28
C HIS A 264 27.38 21.28 41.54
N PRO A 265 27.73 22.53 41.15
CA PRO A 265 26.84 23.41 40.40
C PRO A 265 26.44 22.90 39.01
N ALA A 266 27.34 22.20 38.30
CA ALA A 266 27.04 21.66 36.97
C ALA A 266 26.02 20.51 37.04
N VAL A 267 26.09 19.70 38.09
CA VAL A 267 25.15 18.59 38.31
C VAL A 267 23.76 19.10 38.68
N LEU A 268 23.69 20.06 39.61
CA LEU A 268 22.43 20.71 39.98
C LEU A 268 21.82 21.45 38.78
N GLY A 269 22.63 22.12 37.97
CA GLY A 269 22.21 22.75 36.73
C GLY A 269 21.69 21.74 35.69
N THR A 270 22.31 20.57 35.58
CA THR A 270 21.87 19.50 34.66
C THR A 270 20.54 18.88 35.10
N ILE A 271 20.38 18.60 36.40
CA ILE A 271 19.13 18.09 36.97
C ILE A 271 18.00 19.12 36.83
N ALA A 272 18.29 20.39 37.13
CA ALA A 272 17.33 21.48 36.94
C ALA A 272 16.96 21.62 35.46
N ALA A 273 17.92 21.59 34.55
CA ALA A 273 17.67 21.67 33.11
C ALA A 273 16.83 20.51 32.58
N LEU A 274 17.08 19.29 33.06
CA LEU A 274 16.26 18.11 32.76
C LEU A 274 14.84 18.23 33.33
N ALA A 275 14.69 18.75 34.55
CA ALA A 275 13.38 19.04 35.12
C ALA A 275 12.63 20.09 34.29
N PHE A 276 13.32 21.12 33.78
CA PHE A 276 12.76 22.11 32.86
C PHE A 276 12.39 21.50 31.49
N CYS A 277 13.21 20.58 30.93
CA CYS A 277 12.85 19.83 29.73
C CYS A 277 11.56 19.04 29.94
N LEU A 278 11.51 18.27 31.03
CA LEU A 278 10.37 17.42 31.40
C LEU A 278 9.11 18.24 31.66
N TRP A 279 9.24 19.38 32.34
CA TRP A 279 8.15 20.32 32.54
C TRP A 279 7.68 20.90 31.20
N GLY A 280 8.60 21.38 30.36
CA GLY A 280 8.28 21.93 29.04
C GLY A 280 7.55 20.92 28.17
N LEU A 281 7.99 19.66 28.15
CA LEU A 281 7.29 18.56 27.46
C LEU A 281 5.90 18.33 28.06
N TRP A 282 5.78 18.21 29.38
CA TRP A 282 4.51 17.93 30.06
C TRP A 282 3.46 19.05 29.89
N LYS A 283 3.89 20.31 29.91
CA LYS A 283 3.02 21.48 29.70
C LYS A 283 2.81 21.83 28.23
N GLY A 284 3.61 21.25 27.33
CA GLY A 284 3.61 21.61 25.92
C GLY A 284 4.23 22.98 25.60
N GLU A 285 5.13 23.47 26.46
CA GLU A 285 5.73 24.81 26.39
C GLU A 285 7.11 24.75 25.72
N ILE A 286 7.18 25.19 24.46
CA ILE A 286 8.39 25.09 23.63
C ILE A 286 9.57 25.90 24.17
N VAL A 287 9.32 27.07 24.77
CA VAL A 287 10.37 27.93 25.32
C VAL A 287 11.00 27.27 26.55
N LEU A 288 10.18 26.67 27.41
CA LEU A 288 10.66 25.94 28.60
C LEU A 288 11.40 24.67 28.20
N PHE A 289 10.91 23.94 27.21
CA PHE A 289 11.61 22.78 26.66
C PHE A 289 12.95 23.16 26.04
N ALA A 290 12.98 24.17 25.17
CA ALA A 290 14.20 24.65 24.52
C ALA A 290 15.19 25.26 25.52
N ALA A 291 14.71 25.98 26.53
CA ALA A 291 15.54 26.49 27.62
C ALA A 291 16.09 25.34 28.48
N GLY A 292 15.28 24.32 28.75
CA GLY A 292 15.72 23.10 29.41
C GLY A 292 16.79 22.36 28.60
N VAL A 293 16.60 22.19 27.29
CA VAL A 293 17.58 21.55 26.41
C VAL A 293 18.85 22.41 26.34
N GLY A 294 18.72 23.72 26.17
CA GLY A 294 19.85 24.66 26.17
C GLY A 294 20.63 24.63 27.48
N ALA A 295 19.94 24.64 28.62
CA ALA A 295 20.55 24.52 29.94
C ALA A 295 21.17 23.12 30.15
N PHE A 296 20.54 22.06 29.64
CA PHE A 296 21.06 20.70 29.72
C PHE A 296 22.35 20.59 28.91
N LEU A 297 22.36 21.18 27.71
CA LEU A 297 23.57 21.32 26.93
C LEU A 297 24.61 22.15 27.70
N VAL A 298 24.31 23.34 28.21
CA VAL A 298 25.30 24.14 28.95
C VAL A 298 25.86 23.40 30.18
N PHE A 299 25.01 22.85 31.04
CA PHE A 299 25.44 22.25 32.30
C PHE A 299 26.01 20.84 32.15
N ALA A 300 25.40 19.98 31.33
CA ALA A 300 25.91 18.63 31.09
C ALA A 300 27.09 18.65 30.13
N TYR A 301 27.00 19.40 29.02
CA TYR A 301 28.03 19.43 27.99
C TYR A 301 29.28 20.19 28.44
N TRP A 302 29.15 21.42 28.99
CA TRP A 302 30.31 22.24 29.37
C TRP A 302 30.77 21.98 30.80
N GLY A 303 29.84 21.91 31.76
CA GLY A 303 30.16 21.60 33.16
C GLY A 303 30.71 20.19 33.36
N GLY A 304 30.18 19.21 32.63
CA GLY A 304 30.68 17.83 32.60
C GLY A 304 31.84 17.58 31.61
N LYS A 305 32.27 18.59 30.84
CA LYS A 305 33.28 18.50 29.78
C LYS A 305 33.02 17.41 28.71
N LEU A 306 31.75 17.04 28.50
CA LEU A 306 31.32 16.05 27.49
C LEU A 306 31.69 16.47 26.07
N TYR A 307 31.95 17.76 25.80
CA TYR A 307 32.48 18.24 24.52
C TYR A 307 33.86 17.73 24.15
N GLN A 308 34.63 17.28 25.14
CA GLN A 308 35.95 16.70 24.92
C GLN A 308 35.87 15.22 24.49
N ASP A 309 34.69 14.60 24.62
CA ASP A 309 34.42 13.22 24.21
C ASP A 309 33.54 13.18 22.95
N TRP A 310 33.83 12.25 22.05
CA TRP A 310 33.05 12.00 20.85
C TRP A 310 31.57 11.69 21.18
N LYS A 311 31.28 11.12 22.35
CA LYS A 311 29.90 10.80 22.77
C LYS A 311 29.06 12.04 23.01
N GLY A 312 29.64 13.09 23.60
CA GLY A 312 28.95 14.37 23.75
C GLY A 312 28.68 15.00 22.38
N ILE A 313 29.64 14.92 21.45
CA ILE A 313 29.44 15.38 20.06
C ILE A 313 28.37 14.53 19.36
N ALA A 314 28.34 13.22 19.59
CA ALA A 314 27.33 12.31 19.05
C ALA A 314 25.91 12.70 19.49
N VAL A 315 25.72 13.08 20.76
CA VAL A 315 24.44 13.61 21.26
C VAL A 315 24.07 14.91 20.57
N LEU A 316 25.03 15.84 20.39
CA LEU A 316 24.77 17.10 19.68
C LEU A 316 24.34 16.87 18.24
N VAL A 317 25.05 16.02 17.49
CA VAL A 317 24.66 15.75 16.10
C VAL A 317 23.37 14.94 16.01
N PHE A 318 23.05 14.12 17.01
CA PHE A 318 21.76 13.46 17.09
C PHE A 318 20.63 14.48 17.21
N VAL A 319 20.75 15.42 18.17
CA VAL A 319 19.80 16.53 18.34
C VAL A 319 19.73 17.38 17.07
N LEU A 320 20.88 17.71 16.46
CA LEU A 320 20.94 18.45 15.19
C LEU A 320 20.16 17.72 14.09
N GLY A 321 20.34 16.41 13.93
CA GLY A 321 19.60 15.66 12.92
C GLY A 321 18.09 15.63 13.19
N LEU A 322 17.67 15.59 14.45
CA LEU A 322 16.26 15.71 14.82
C LEU A 322 15.66 17.10 14.51
N THR A 323 16.48 18.15 14.37
CA THR A 323 15.94 19.49 14.05
C THR A 323 15.22 19.54 12.71
N VAL A 324 15.48 18.61 11.79
CA VAL A 324 14.75 18.50 10.52
C VAL A 324 13.24 18.29 10.74
N GLN A 325 12.84 17.70 11.87
CA GLN A 325 11.43 17.47 12.21
C GLN A 325 10.66 18.79 12.43
N PHE A 326 11.33 19.86 12.86
CA PHE A 326 10.69 21.17 13.03
C PHE A 326 10.17 21.76 11.72
N TYR A 327 10.60 21.24 10.56
CA TYR A 327 9.98 21.53 9.28
C TYR A 327 8.45 21.37 9.32
N LEU A 328 7.95 20.31 9.96
CA LEU A 328 6.52 20.01 10.03
C LEU A 328 5.77 21.15 10.73
N LEU A 329 6.28 21.59 11.89
CA LEU A 329 5.70 22.68 12.67
C LEU A 329 5.71 24.01 11.89
N VAL A 330 6.84 24.34 11.26
CA VAL A 330 7.00 25.59 10.49
C VAL A 330 6.08 25.58 9.27
N ARG A 331 6.09 24.51 8.48
CA ARG A 331 5.30 24.45 7.24
C ARG A 331 3.81 24.31 7.52
N ALA A 332 3.40 23.56 8.55
CA ALA A 332 1.98 23.49 8.90
C ALA A 332 1.39 24.88 9.23
N HIS A 333 2.17 25.78 9.85
CA HIS A 333 1.73 27.14 10.16
C HIS A 333 1.54 28.03 8.91
N HIS A 334 2.21 27.70 7.81
CA HIS A 334 2.03 28.37 6.52
C HIS A 334 0.82 27.84 5.71
N ASP A 335 0.09 26.85 6.25
CA ASP A 335 -1.10 26.23 5.65
C ASP A 335 -0.95 25.86 4.15
N PRO A 336 0.05 25.03 3.79
CA PRO A 336 0.24 24.57 2.41
C PRO A 336 -1.00 23.81 1.90
N GLY A 337 -1.14 23.70 0.57
CA GLY A 337 -2.28 23.01 -0.07
C GLY A 337 -2.55 21.62 0.51
N ILE A 338 -1.48 20.86 0.71
CA ILE A 338 -1.48 19.57 1.43
C ILE A 338 -0.77 19.76 2.77
N ASN A 339 -1.52 19.58 3.86
CA ASN A 339 -1.10 19.88 5.23
C ASN A 339 -1.60 18.80 6.20
N GLU A 340 -1.15 17.56 5.99
CA GLU A 340 -1.66 16.42 6.75
C GLU A 340 -1.41 16.56 8.25
N VAL A 341 -2.43 16.24 9.05
CA VAL A 341 -2.47 16.38 10.53
C VAL A 341 -2.35 17.83 11.03
N ALA A 342 -1.97 18.78 10.18
CA ALA A 342 -1.76 20.18 10.48
C ALA A 342 -1.09 20.43 11.85
N PRO A 343 0.15 19.93 12.08
CA PRO A 343 0.84 20.08 13.36
C PRO A 343 1.30 21.53 13.61
N THR A 344 0.36 22.45 13.81
CA THR A 344 0.58 23.89 14.01
C THR A 344 0.92 24.26 15.45
N THR A 345 0.67 23.34 16.39
CA THR A 345 1.00 23.48 17.81
C THR A 345 2.02 22.45 18.23
N TRP A 346 2.75 22.72 19.31
CA TRP A 346 3.73 21.78 19.86
C TRP A 346 3.10 20.44 20.24
N ARG A 347 1.89 20.44 20.80
CA ARG A 347 1.18 19.21 21.16
C ARG A 347 0.80 18.39 19.93
N ALA A 348 0.24 19.02 18.90
CA ALA A 348 -0.10 18.35 17.64
C ALA A 348 1.16 17.81 16.94
N PHE A 349 2.27 18.55 16.99
CA PHE A 349 3.57 18.09 16.49
C PHE A 349 4.07 16.84 17.22
N LEU A 350 4.00 16.81 18.56
CA LEU A 350 4.34 15.61 19.33
C LEU A 350 3.40 14.44 19.00
N ASP A 351 2.11 14.69 18.82
CA ASP A 351 1.13 13.66 18.45
C ASP A 351 1.46 13.03 17.07
N VAL A 352 1.98 13.82 16.11
CA VAL A 352 2.52 13.31 14.83
C VAL A 352 3.74 12.42 15.04
N LEU A 353 4.72 12.88 15.82
CA LEU A 353 5.94 12.09 16.09
C LEU A 353 5.64 10.79 16.85
N GLU A 354 4.65 10.81 17.74
CA GLU A 354 4.20 9.66 18.51
C GLU A 354 3.25 8.74 17.73
N ARG A 355 2.81 9.17 16.54
CA ARG A 355 1.91 8.41 15.67
C ARG A 355 0.55 8.12 16.32
N LYS A 356 0.03 9.06 17.11
CA LYS A 356 -1.27 8.93 17.82
C LYS A 356 -2.48 8.85 16.87
N GLN A 357 -2.28 9.17 15.59
CA GLN A 357 -3.29 9.07 14.53
C GLN A 357 -3.62 7.62 14.19
N TYR A 358 -2.72 6.68 14.51
CA TYR A 358 -2.93 5.26 14.25
C TYR A 358 -3.32 4.52 15.52
N GLU A 359 -3.96 3.35 15.35
CA GLU A 359 -4.20 2.44 16.46
C GLU A 359 -2.91 2.14 17.23
N PRO A 360 -2.94 2.16 18.57
CA PRO A 360 -1.77 1.82 19.37
C PRO A 360 -1.25 0.43 18.98
N TYR A 361 0.06 0.34 18.70
CA TYR A 361 0.69 -0.94 18.41
C TYR A 361 0.53 -1.90 19.59
N ARG A 362 -0.06 -3.06 19.30
CA ARG A 362 -0.21 -4.16 20.27
C ARG A 362 0.58 -5.36 19.79
N PHE A 363 1.42 -5.88 20.67
CA PHE A 363 2.12 -7.14 20.45
C PHE A 363 1.14 -8.33 20.45
N LEU A 364 0.17 -8.29 21.38
CA LEU A 364 -0.92 -9.26 21.54
C LEU A 364 -2.26 -8.55 21.84
N PRO A 365 -3.42 -9.13 21.45
CA PRO A 365 -3.53 -10.33 20.60
C PRO A 365 -2.99 -10.09 19.18
N ARG A 366 -2.66 -11.16 18.45
CA ARG A 366 -2.24 -11.02 17.05
C ARG A 366 -3.46 -10.64 16.21
N LYS A 367 -3.33 -9.76 15.21
CA LYS A 367 -4.46 -9.35 14.36
C LYS A 367 -5.02 -10.51 13.52
N THR A 368 -4.22 -11.57 13.34
CA THR A 368 -4.61 -12.83 12.67
C THR A 368 -5.13 -13.89 13.64
N ASP A 369 -5.22 -13.60 14.95
CA ASP A 369 -5.72 -14.53 15.95
C ASP A 369 -7.24 -14.55 16.00
N ASN A 370 -7.84 -15.27 15.06
CA ASN A 370 -9.28 -15.50 14.97
C ASN A 370 -9.71 -16.74 15.78
N GLY A 371 -9.15 -16.91 16.98
CA GLY A 371 -9.40 -18.07 17.85
C GLY A 371 -8.48 -19.27 17.63
N ILE A 372 -7.49 -19.15 16.74
CA ILE A 372 -6.47 -20.19 16.49
C ILE A 372 -5.32 -20.16 17.52
N GLY A 373 -5.26 -19.11 18.34
CA GLY A 373 -4.25 -18.90 19.37
C GLY A 373 -3.04 -18.11 18.87
N PRO A 374 -2.34 -17.41 19.78
CA PRO A 374 -1.35 -16.39 19.42
C PRO A 374 -0.12 -16.95 18.71
N VAL A 375 0.27 -18.19 18.99
CA VAL A 375 1.43 -18.85 18.36
C VAL A 375 1.11 -19.22 16.92
N ALA A 376 -0.05 -19.83 16.66
CA ALA A 376 -0.47 -20.21 15.32
C ALA A 376 -0.67 -18.96 14.44
N ALA A 377 -1.31 -17.91 14.99
CA ALA A 377 -1.49 -16.62 14.34
C ALA A 377 -0.14 -15.96 13.97
N TYR A 378 0.86 -16.05 14.85
CA TYR A 378 2.21 -15.54 14.58
C TYR A 378 2.94 -16.36 13.52
N VAL A 379 2.85 -17.70 13.57
CA VAL A 379 3.41 -18.58 12.53
C VAL A 379 2.81 -18.24 11.16
N GLN A 380 1.51 -17.97 11.10
CA GLN A 380 0.88 -17.56 9.85
C GLN A 380 1.45 -16.26 9.29
N GLN A 381 1.62 -15.23 10.12
CA GLN A 381 2.24 -13.97 9.67
C GLN A 381 3.70 -14.19 9.20
N LEU A 382 4.43 -15.14 9.79
CA LEU A 382 5.74 -15.55 9.29
C LEU A 382 5.64 -16.24 7.92
N LEU A 383 4.64 -17.10 7.70
CA LEU A 383 4.43 -17.74 6.39
C LEU A 383 4.16 -16.71 5.30
N VAL A 384 3.40 -15.65 5.59
CA VAL A 384 3.20 -14.51 4.68
C VAL A 384 4.53 -13.81 4.37
N TYR A 385 5.37 -13.54 5.38
CA TYR A 385 6.70 -12.99 5.14
C TYR A 385 7.56 -13.90 4.23
N PHE A 386 7.53 -15.22 4.46
CA PHE A 386 8.22 -16.16 3.58
C PHE A 386 7.64 -16.17 2.16
N GLN A 387 6.34 -15.91 2.01
CA GLN A 387 5.71 -15.77 0.70
C GLN A 387 6.22 -14.51 -0.02
N TYR A 388 6.25 -13.35 0.64
CA TYR A 388 6.87 -12.14 0.09
C TYR A 388 8.32 -12.36 -0.31
N PHE A 389 9.07 -13.08 0.54
CA PHE A 389 10.44 -13.41 0.28
C PHE A 389 10.63 -14.28 -0.98
N LYS A 390 9.75 -15.25 -1.20
CA LYS A 390 9.77 -16.08 -2.42
C LYS A 390 9.47 -15.24 -3.67
N ILE A 391 8.49 -14.33 -3.58
CA ILE A 391 8.08 -13.44 -4.69
C ILE A 391 9.27 -12.61 -5.18
N GLN A 392 10.18 -12.18 -4.29
CA GLN A 392 11.34 -11.38 -4.67
C GLN A 392 12.23 -12.01 -5.74
N PHE A 393 12.33 -13.35 -5.74
CA PHE A 393 13.37 -14.07 -6.47
C PHE A 393 12.83 -15.18 -7.39
N THR A 394 11.51 -15.39 -7.39
CA THR A 394 10.85 -16.42 -8.21
C THR A 394 10.22 -15.76 -9.42
N PRO A 395 10.35 -16.31 -10.64
CA PRO A 395 9.70 -15.76 -11.82
C PRO A 395 8.18 -15.66 -11.64
N LEU A 396 7.63 -14.44 -11.74
CA LEU A 396 6.20 -14.15 -11.63
C LEU A 396 5.38 -14.79 -12.77
N PRO A 397 4.04 -14.89 -12.62
CA PRO A 397 3.17 -15.71 -13.46
C PRO A 397 2.98 -15.28 -14.92
N MET A 398 3.62 -14.22 -15.44
CA MET A 398 3.44 -13.85 -16.85
C MET A 398 4.09 -14.83 -17.83
N TRP A 399 5.12 -15.56 -17.39
CA TRP A 399 5.57 -16.77 -18.09
C TRP A 399 4.56 -17.92 -18.03
N SER A 400 3.50 -17.83 -17.20
CA SER A 400 2.48 -18.87 -17.07
C SER A 400 1.14 -18.52 -17.67
N ASN A 401 0.85 -17.37 -18.28
CA ASN A 401 -0.38 -17.31 -19.10
C ASN A 401 -0.15 -17.98 -20.46
N ASP A 402 1.05 -17.86 -21.04
CA ASP A 402 1.43 -18.59 -22.25
C ASP A 402 1.98 -20.01 -21.98
N LEU A 403 2.70 -20.27 -20.88
CA LEU A 403 3.03 -21.66 -20.48
C LEU A 403 1.99 -22.37 -19.59
N SER A 404 0.89 -21.74 -19.15
CA SER A 404 -0.26 -22.51 -18.63
C SER A 404 -1.20 -22.94 -19.74
N ARG A 405 -1.28 -22.18 -20.85
CA ARG A 405 -1.83 -22.68 -22.11
C ARG A 405 -0.98 -23.81 -22.69
N ALA A 406 0.33 -23.78 -22.47
CA ALA A 406 1.24 -24.89 -22.76
C ALA A 406 1.71 -25.57 -21.46
N GLY A 407 0.81 -26.24 -20.74
CA GLY A 407 1.04 -26.95 -19.47
C GLY A 407 2.29 -27.82 -19.43
N SER A 408 3.47 -27.22 -19.30
CA SER A 408 4.74 -27.91 -19.33
C SER A 408 5.30 -27.96 -17.93
N ALA A 409 5.54 -29.17 -17.45
CA ALA A 409 6.29 -29.44 -16.23
C ALA A 409 7.63 -28.68 -16.19
N ALA A 410 8.18 -28.27 -17.34
CA ALA A 410 9.36 -27.43 -17.47
C ALA A 410 9.21 -26.05 -16.81
N ALA A 411 8.08 -25.34 -16.98
CA ALA A 411 7.88 -24.03 -16.38
C ALA A 411 7.76 -24.13 -14.84
N ALA A 412 7.04 -25.14 -14.37
CA ALA A 412 6.89 -25.46 -12.96
C ALA A 412 8.23 -25.92 -12.34
N PHE A 413 9.00 -26.73 -13.07
CA PHE A 413 10.33 -27.19 -12.67
C PHE A 413 11.33 -26.03 -12.59
N VAL A 414 11.31 -25.12 -13.56
CA VAL A 414 12.12 -23.88 -13.53
C VAL A 414 11.74 -23.04 -12.31
N LYS A 415 10.45 -22.73 -12.10
CA LYS A 415 9.99 -21.98 -10.91
C LYS A 415 10.42 -22.66 -9.59
N ALA A 416 10.27 -23.99 -9.50
CA ALA A 416 10.69 -24.76 -8.33
C ALA A 416 12.21 -24.72 -8.13
N LEU A 417 13.00 -24.87 -9.19
CA LEU A 417 14.46 -24.82 -9.15
C LEU A 417 14.98 -23.45 -8.68
N PHE A 418 14.36 -22.35 -9.12
CA PHE A 418 14.75 -20.99 -8.72
C PHE A 418 14.48 -20.71 -7.23
N GLY A 419 13.28 -21.03 -6.74
CA GLY A 419 12.95 -20.92 -5.32
C GLY A 419 13.79 -21.85 -4.42
N LEU A 420 14.22 -23.00 -4.95
CA LEU A 420 15.05 -23.98 -4.24
C LEU A 420 16.55 -23.62 -4.20
N LEU A 421 17.07 -22.74 -5.06
CA LEU A 421 18.52 -22.46 -5.12
C LEU A 421 18.93 -21.20 -4.35
N ILE A 422 18.16 -20.11 -4.43
CA ILE A 422 18.56 -18.81 -3.85
C ILE A 422 18.51 -18.84 -2.32
N LEU A 423 17.47 -19.45 -1.75
CA LEU A 423 17.31 -19.59 -0.30
C LEU A 423 18.46 -20.39 0.34
N PRO A 424 18.76 -21.62 -0.11
CA PRO A 424 19.93 -22.35 0.38
C PRO A 424 21.25 -21.64 0.12
N LEU A 425 21.39 -20.94 -1.01
CA LEU A 425 22.61 -20.18 -1.30
C LEU A 425 22.82 -19.04 -0.29
N GLY A 426 21.76 -18.34 0.10
CA GLY A 426 21.82 -17.32 1.15
C GLY A 426 22.15 -17.92 2.52
N PHE A 427 21.49 -19.01 2.92
CA PHE A 427 21.82 -19.68 4.19
C PHE A 427 23.25 -20.27 4.20
N TRP A 428 23.70 -20.80 3.06
CA TRP A 428 25.08 -21.24 2.89
C TRP A 428 26.05 -20.06 3.04
N GLY A 429 25.78 -18.93 2.40
CA GLY A 429 26.57 -17.71 2.55
C GLY A 429 26.60 -17.17 3.98
N ALA A 430 25.47 -17.22 4.69
CA ALA A 430 25.40 -16.92 6.12
C ALA A 430 26.29 -17.84 6.95
N TRP A 431 26.26 -19.15 6.67
CA TRP A 431 27.14 -20.12 7.33
C TRP A 431 28.63 -19.90 7.00
N VAL A 432 28.96 -19.62 5.73
CA VAL A 432 30.32 -19.28 5.29
C VAL A 432 30.81 -18.03 6.01
N HIS A 433 29.99 -16.98 6.10
CA HIS A 433 30.35 -15.78 6.85
C HIS A 433 30.60 -16.10 8.33
N TYR A 434 29.67 -16.81 8.98
CA TYR A 434 29.84 -17.20 10.38
C TYR A 434 31.14 -18.00 10.62
N ARG A 435 31.50 -18.89 9.71
CA ARG A 435 32.73 -19.70 9.79
C ARG A 435 33.99 -18.85 9.68
N ASN A 436 33.99 -17.83 8.82
CA ASN A 436 35.17 -16.99 8.57
C ASN A 436 35.27 -15.81 9.55
N ASP A 437 34.16 -15.16 9.88
CA ASP A 437 34.11 -14.00 10.79
C ASP A 437 32.80 -13.94 11.58
N ARG A 438 32.82 -14.52 12.79
CA ARG A 438 31.65 -14.56 13.68
C ARG A 438 31.13 -13.19 14.10
N ARG A 439 32.03 -12.21 14.25
CA ARG A 439 31.64 -10.94 14.86
C ARG A 439 31.05 -9.98 13.82
N ARG A 440 31.60 -9.93 12.60
CA ARG A 440 30.97 -9.22 11.46
C ARG A 440 29.70 -9.93 11.00
N PHE A 441 29.69 -11.27 11.06
CA PHE A 441 28.47 -12.05 10.84
C PHE A 441 27.35 -11.62 11.77
N LEU A 442 27.63 -11.49 13.08
CA LEU A 442 26.63 -11.09 14.05
C LEU A 442 25.98 -9.73 13.72
N LEU A 443 26.76 -8.73 13.28
CA LEU A 443 26.22 -7.43 12.87
C LEU A 443 25.18 -7.61 11.75
N LEU A 444 25.56 -8.25 10.65
CA LEU A 444 24.72 -8.36 9.46
C LEU A 444 23.54 -9.32 9.68
N ALA A 445 23.74 -10.38 10.46
CA ALA A 445 22.69 -11.31 10.86
C ALA A 445 21.65 -10.61 11.76
N LEU A 446 22.06 -9.78 12.72
CA LEU A 446 21.13 -9.03 13.56
C LEU A 446 20.33 -8.00 12.75
N ILE A 447 20.98 -7.29 11.81
CA ILE A 447 20.25 -6.38 10.92
C ILE A 447 19.19 -7.15 10.12
N PHE A 448 19.56 -8.27 9.50
CA PHE A 448 18.63 -9.11 8.77
C PHE A 448 17.48 -9.63 9.66
N LEU A 449 17.77 -10.13 10.87
CA LEU A 449 16.74 -10.66 11.79
C LEU A 449 15.76 -9.58 12.26
N ILE A 450 16.25 -8.37 12.58
CA ILE A 450 15.39 -7.25 13.00
C ILE A 450 14.52 -6.77 11.84
N THR A 451 15.09 -6.64 10.65
CA THR A 451 14.36 -6.18 9.44
C THR A 451 13.43 -7.26 8.86
N SER A 452 13.52 -8.52 9.30
CA SER A 452 12.64 -9.62 8.91
C SER A 452 11.66 -9.99 10.03
N VAL A 453 12.02 -11.00 10.83
CA VAL A 453 11.21 -11.57 11.92
C VAL A 453 10.86 -10.51 12.98
N GLY A 454 11.78 -9.58 13.25
CA GLY A 454 11.53 -8.45 14.15
C GLY A 454 10.40 -7.55 13.67
N LEU A 455 10.34 -7.24 12.37
CA LEU A 455 9.26 -6.45 11.79
C LEU A 455 7.94 -7.21 11.73
N VAL A 456 7.93 -8.51 11.42
CA VAL A 456 6.70 -9.34 11.49
C VAL A 456 6.08 -9.27 12.90
N THR A 457 6.94 -9.39 13.92
CA THR A 457 6.55 -9.24 15.31
C THR A 457 5.94 -7.86 15.59
N TYR A 458 6.64 -6.79 15.20
CA TYR A 458 6.26 -5.41 15.48
C TYR A 458 5.00 -4.95 14.73
N LEU A 459 4.90 -5.24 13.44
CA LEU A 459 3.82 -4.76 12.58
C LEU A 459 2.47 -5.41 12.90
N ASN A 460 2.47 -6.66 13.38
CA ASN A 460 1.25 -7.39 13.71
C ASN A 460 0.18 -7.28 12.60
N MET A 461 0.60 -7.63 11.38
CA MET A 461 -0.17 -7.45 10.13
C MET A 461 -1.47 -8.28 10.12
N LYS A 462 -2.49 -7.84 9.38
CA LYS A 462 -3.69 -8.66 9.10
C LYS A 462 -3.41 -9.65 7.95
N TYR A 463 -4.43 -10.38 7.51
CA TYR A 463 -4.31 -11.27 6.34
C TYR A 463 -4.01 -10.46 5.08
N SER A 464 -2.93 -10.83 4.39
CA SER A 464 -2.44 -10.16 3.18
C SER A 464 -3.12 -10.71 1.92
N PRO A 465 -3.21 -9.94 0.83
CA PRO A 465 -3.67 -10.45 -0.47
C PRO A 465 -2.84 -11.62 -1.01
N SER A 466 -1.57 -11.74 -0.58
CA SER A 466 -0.68 -12.87 -0.85
C SER A 466 -0.71 -13.96 0.23
N ASP A 467 -1.70 -13.99 1.12
CA ASP A 467 -1.83 -15.09 2.08
C ASP A 467 -1.91 -16.45 1.33
N PRO A 468 -1.04 -17.42 1.67
CA PRO A 468 -1.00 -18.69 0.96
C PRO A 468 -2.24 -19.58 1.21
N ASN A 469 -3.07 -19.26 2.20
CA ASN A 469 -4.29 -20.00 2.48
C ASN A 469 -5.51 -19.32 1.82
N PRO A 470 -6.13 -19.93 0.80
CA PRO A 470 -7.26 -19.35 0.09
C PRO A 470 -8.55 -19.26 0.93
N LEU A 471 -8.59 -19.90 2.11
CA LEU A 471 -9.72 -19.80 3.05
C LEU A 471 -9.69 -18.51 3.87
N HIS A 472 -8.58 -17.78 3.88
CA HIS A 472 -8.50 -16.50 4.57
C HIS A 472 -8.96 -15.38 3.65
N ASN A 473 -9.82 -14.51 4.17
CA ASN A 473 -10.18 -13.29 3.48
C ASN A 473 -9.08 -12.24 3.72
N PRO A 474 -8.47 -11.66 2.68
CA PRO A 474 -7.47 -10.61 2.88
C PRO A 474 -8.13 -9.35 3.44
N ASP A 475 -7.74 -8.98 4.65
CA ASP A 475 -8.19 -7.75 5.33
C ASP A 475 -7.24 -6.56 5.10
N GLU A 476 -6.06 -6.80 4.56
CA GLU A 476 -5.13 -5.75 4.14
C GLU A 476 -5.51 -5.18 2.78
N VAL A 477 -5.46 -3.86 2.65
CA VAL A 477 -5.81 -3.13 1.42
C VAL A 477 -4.82 -3.40 0.28
N ARG A 478 -3.53 -3.62 0.62
CA ARG A 478 -2.46 -3.94 -0.33
C ARG A 478 -1.37 -4.79 0.32
N GLU A 479 -0.46 -5.30 -0.50
CA GLU A 479 0.73 -6.01 -0.02
C GLU A 479 1.59 -5.12 0.87
N ARG A 480 2.19 -5.72 1.91
CA ARG A 480 3.06 -5.04 2.89
C ARG A 480 4.53 -5.47 2.79
N ASP A 481 4.91 -6.04 1.67
CA ASP A 481 6.27 -6.48 1.35
C ASP A 481 7.29 -5.33 1.37
N TYR A 482 6.89 -4.11 1.00
CA TYR A 482 7.75 -2.90 1.02
C TYR A 482 8.37 -2.59 2.38
N PHE A 483 7.71 -2.92 3.51
CA PHE A 483 8.32 -2.79 4.84
C PHE A 483 9.56 -3.68 5.03
N PHE A 484 9.65 -4.75 4.26
CA PHE A 484 10.72 -5.75 4.32
C PHE A 484 11.80 -5.53 3.25
N ALA A 485 11.76 -4.45 2.48
CA ALA A 485 12.77 -4.16 1.45
C ALA A 485 14.22 -4.25 1.99
N ALA A 486 14.44 -3.78 3.23
CA ALA A 486 15.73 -3.91 3.90
C ALA A 486 16.11 -5.37 4.19
N SER A 487 15.19 -6.25 4.57
CA SER A 487 15.52 -7.65 4.83
C SER A 487 15.94 -8.37 3.55
N PHE A 488 15.30 -8.07 2.42
CA PHE A 488 15.66 -8.61 1.11
C PHE A 488 17.07 -8.17 0.72
N LEU A 489 17.39 -6.88 0.87
CA LEU A 489 18.71 -6.30 0.62
C LEU A 489 19.82 -6.99 1.44
N TYR A 490 19.65 -7.11 2.76
CA TYR A 490 20.64 -7.77 3.63
C TYR A 490 20.68 -9.30 3.44
N PHE A 491 19.60 -9.91 2.97
CA PHE A 491 19.67 -11.30 2.51
C PHE A 491 20.48 -11.45 1.22
N GLY A 492 20.35 -10.50 0.27
CA GLY A 492 21.17 -10.45 -0.94
C GLY A 492 22.67 -10.42 -0.63
N PHE A 493 23.07 -9.75 0.44
CA PHE A 493 24.45 -9.82 0.96
C PHE A 493 24.87 -11.27 1.28
N PHE A 494 24.02 -12.03 1.98
CA PHE A 494 24.28 -13.45 2.27
C PHE A 494 24.32 -14.30 0.99
N VAL A 495 23.43 -14.05 0.04
CA VAL A 495 23.47 -14.73 -1.26
C VAL A 495 24.79 -14.46 -2.01
N GLY A 496 25.28 -13.22 -2.01
CA GLY A 496 26.58 -12.88 -2.62
C GLY A 496 27.76 -13.62 -2.00
N MET A 497 27.76 -13.81 -0.67
CA MET A 497 28.78 -14.61 0.00
C MET A 497 28.66 -16.10 -0.33
N GLY A 498 27.43 -16.62 -0.43
CA GLY A 498 27.17 -17.99 -0.87
C GLY A 498 27.66 -18.22 -2.29
N ALA A 499 27.32 -17.32 -3.21
CA ALA A 499 27.75 -17.35 -4.60
C ALA A 499 29.28 -17.31 -4.71
N TRP A 500 29.95 -16.43 -3.97
CA TRP A 500 31.41 -16.37 -3.92
C TRP A 500 32.02 -17.70 -3.45
N ALA A 501 31.49 -18.28 -2.37
CA ALA A 501 32.00 -19.52 -1.81
C ALA A 501 31.87 -20.70 -2.79
N VAL A 502 30.73 -20.81 -3.46
CA VAL A 502 30.49 -21.85 -4.48
C VAL A 502 31.39 -21.63 -5.69
N LEU A 503 31.45 -20.41 -6.24
CA LEU A 503 32.27 -20.10 -7.41
C LEU A 503 33.76 -20.33 -7.13
N ARG A 504 34.23 -19.99 -5.93
CA ARG A 504 35.61 -20.26 -5.53
C ARG A 504 35.88 -21.76 -5.41
N TRP A 505 35.00 -22.49 -4.74
CA TRP A 505 35.12 -23.95 -4.60
C TRP A 505 35.16 -24.64 -5.97
N LEU A 506 34.34 -24.18 -6.92
CA LEU A 506 34.38 -24.65 -8.31
C LEU A 506 35.70 -24.33 -8.99
N TRP A 507 36.20 -23.10 -8.86
CA TRP A 507 37.47 -22.68 -9.44
C TRP A 507 38.63 -23.54 -8.95
N GLU A 508 38.67 -23.83 -7.65
CA GLU A 508 39.69 -24.69 -7.05
C GLU A 508 39.65 -26.11 -7.66
N ARG A 509 38.47 -26.67 -7.95
CA ARG A 509 38.32 -27.96 -8.64
C ARG A 509 38.71 -27.93 -10.12
N ILE A 510 38.30 -26.89 -10.86
CA ILE A 510 38.69 -26.66 -12.28
C ILE A 510 40.21 -26.62 -12.43
N SER A 511 40.88 -25.96 -11.49
CA SER A 511 42.33 -25.83 -11.49
C SER A 511 43.05 -27.15 -11.16
N ALA A 512 42.36 -28.10 -10.53
CA ALA A 512 42.91 -29.39 -10.11
C ALA A 512 42.78 -30.51 -11.16
N THR A 513 41.72 -30.54 -11.98
CA THR A 513 41.49 -31.63 -12.96
C THR A 513 40.85 -31.14 -14.26
N ILE A 514 41.41 -31.54 -15.42
CA ILE A 514 40.92 -31.13 -16.76
C ILE A 514 39.51 -31.67 -17.04
N ALA A 515 39.16 -32.85 -16.52
CA ALA A 515 37.89 -33.53 -16.77
C ALA A 515 36.67 -32.80 -16.16
N GLU A 516 36.84 -32.05 -15.07
CA GLU A 516 35.74 -31.37 -14.36
C GLU A 516 35.49 -29.94 -14.87
N ARG A 517 36.33 -29.43 -15.78
CA ARG A 517 36.28 -28.05 -16.26
C ARG A 517 34.94 -27.66 -16.91
N PRO A 518 34.34 -28.47 -17.82
CA PRO A 518 33.09 -28.07 -18.46
C PRO A 518 31.92 -27.94 -17.47
N ALA A 519 31.83 -28.85 -16.49
CA ALA A 519 30.77 -28.84 -15.49
C ALA A 519 30.86 -27.63 -14.56
N ALA A 520 32.06 -27.29 -14.11
CA ALA A 520 32.27 -26.20 -13.18
C ALA A 520 32.21 -24.80 -13.85
N ILE A 521 32.63 -24.66 -15.12
CA ILE A 521 32.37 -23.45 -15.92
C ILE A 521 30.86 -23.28 -16.13
N SER A 522 30.15 -24.36 -16.46
CA SER A 522 28.69 -24.32 -16.65
C SER A 522 27.94 -23.94 -15.37
N LEU A 523 28.37 -24.46 -14.21
CA LEU A 523 27.78 -24.10 -12.91
C LEU A 523 28.08 -22.65 -12.52
N GLY A 524 29.30 -22.16 -12.80
CA GLY A 524 29.66 -20.76 -12.55
C GLY A 524 28.92 -19.78 -13.45
N ALA A 525 28.80 -20.09 -14.74
CA ALA A 525 27.94 -19.36 -15.67
C ALA A 525 26.47 -19.42 -15.23
N GLY A 526 26.00 -20.57 -14.74
CA GLY A 526 24.69 -20.75 -14.16
C GLY A 526 24.42 -19.77 -13.00
N ILE A 527 25.32 -19.66 -12.02
CA ILE A 527 25.18 -18.72 -10.89
C ILE A 527 25.11 -17.26 -11.35
N LEU A 528 25.87 -16.89 -12.38
CA LEU A 528 25.81 -15.55 -12.95
C LEU A 528 24.50 -15.32 -13.72
N LEU A 529 24.04 -16.31 -14.50
CA LEU A 529 22.74 -16.26 -15.18
C LEU A 529 21.57 -16.18 -14.19
N LEU A 530 21.66 -16.82 -13.02
CA LEU A 530 20.65 -16.71 -11.95
C LEU A 530 20.43 -15.25 -11.52
N SER A 531 21.46 -14.38 -11.58
CA SER A 531 21.32 -12.96 -11.24
C SER A 531 20.56 -12.13 -12.28
N THR A 532 20.44 -12.63 -13.50
CA THR A 532 19.70 -11.97 -14.60
C THR A 532 18.26 -12.46 -14.72
N VAL A 533 17.88 -13.51 -13.99
CA VAL A 533 16.53 -14.06 -14.06
C VAL A 533 15.47 -13.12 -13.48
N PRO A 534 15.67 -12.50 -12.29
CA PRO A 534 14.72 -11.50 -11.80
C PRO A 534 14.52 -10.34 -12.78
N LEU A 535 15.59 -9.91 -13.47
CA LEU A 535 15.49 -8.91 -14.54
C LEU A 535 14.51 -9.38 -15.63
N LEU A 536 14.75 -10.55 -16.22
CA LEU A 536 13.91 -11.06 -17.31
C LEU A 536 12.48 -11.38 -16.86
N SER A 537 12.27 -11.84 -15.63
CA SER A 537 10.96 -12.23 -15.14
C SER A 537 10.10 -11.08 -14.64
N HIS A 538 10.72 -9.98 -14.21
CA HIS A 538 10.04 -8.84 -13.61
C HIS A 538 10.03 -7.61 -14.52
N TYR A 539 10.79 -7.60 -15.62
CA TYR A 539 10.90 -6.43 -16.48
C TYR A 539 9.53 -5.91 -16.93
N GLU A 540 8.69 -6.78 -17.49
CA GLU A 540 7.37 -6.38 -17.97
C GLU A 540 6.46 -5.89 -16.85
N THR A 541 6.43 -6.55 -15.68
CA THR A 541 5.57 -6.13 -14.56
C THR A 541 6.03 -4.84 -13.88
N HIS A 542 7.30 -4.46 -14.04
CA HIS A 542 7.87 -3.24 -13.45
C HIS A 542 8.13 -2.17 -14.51
N ASN A 543 7.89 -2.45 -15.79
CA ASN A 543 8.03 -1.46 -16.84
C ASN A 543 6.85 -0.49 -16.80
N ARG A 544 7.13 0.75 -16.37
CA ARG A 544 6.14 1.82 -16.29
C ARG A 544 6.39 2.95 -17.28
N SER A 545 7.33 2.80 -18.22
CA SER A 545 7.75 3.85 -19.18
C SER A 545 6.64 4.53 -19.97
N ASN A 546 5.53 3.84 -20.20
CA ASN A 546 4.34 4.36 -20.89
C ASN A 546 3.09 4.42 -20.00
N ASN A 547 3.25 4.31 -18.67
CA ASN A 547 2.13 4.33 -17.74
C ASN A 547 1.70 5.77 -17.41
N TRP A 548 0.77 6.31 -18.21
CA TRP A 548 0.12 7.61 -17.99
C TRP A 548 -1.18 7.50 -17.18
N ILE A 549 -1.58 6.28 -16.83
CA ILE A 549 -2.91 5.97 -16.29
C ILE A 549 -3.23 6.76 -15.02
N PRO A 550 -2.35 6.85 -14.00
CA PRO A 550 -2.68 7.55 -12.77
C PRO A 550 -2.85 9.06 -12.97
N HIS A 551 -2.03 9.67 -13.83
CA HIS A 551 -2.15 11.07 -14.21
C HIS A 551 -3.49 11.34 -14.91
N ASP A 552 -3.80 10.56 -15.95
CA ASP A 552 -5.01 10.76 -16.74
C ASP A 552 -6.26 10.44 -15.92
N TYR A 553 -6.20 9.45 -15.03
CA TYR A 553 -7.26 9.17 -14.07
C TYR A 553 -7.55 10.37 -13.16
N GLY A 554 -6.52 11.02 -12.62
CA GLY A 554 -6.67 12.23 -11.80
C GLY A 554 -7.23 13.42 -12.59
N MET A 555 -6.73 13.66 -13.80
CA MET A 555 -7.22 14.71 -14.69
C MET A 555 -8.69 14.49 -15.07
N ASN A 556 -9.05 13.28 -15.50
CA ASN A 556 -10.40 12.95 -15.96
C ASN A 556 -11.43 13.09 -14.83
N MET A 557 -11.09 12.64 -13.63
CA MET A 557 -11.98 12.78 -12.48
C MET A 557 -12.23 14.26 -12.12
N LEU A 558 -11.17 15.10 -12.09
CA LEU A 558 -11.33 16.54 -11.83
C LEU A 558 -12.00 17.29 -12.98
N ALA A 559 -11.85 16.83 -14.22
CA ALA A 559 -12.49 17.43 -15.38
C ALA A 559 -14.01 17.37 -15.28
N SER A 560 -14.56 16.38 -14.57
CA SER A 560 -15.99 16.24 -14.30
C SER A 560 -16.53 17.23 -13.27
N CYS A 561 -15.65 17.89 -12.50
CA CYS A 561 -16.05 18.76 -11.42
C CYS A 561 -16.16 20.22 -11.85
N ASP A 562 -17.18 20.92 -11.34
CA ASP A 562 -17.33 22.36 -11.51
C ASP A 562 -16.27 23.12 -10.69
N GLU A 563 -15.79 24.26 -11.20
CA GLU A 563 -14.89 25.13 -10.44
C GLU A 563 -15.55 25.58 -9.12
N GLY A 564 -14.80 25.55 -8.02
CA GLY A 564 -15.27 25.90 -6.68
C GLY A 564 -16.11 24.84 -5.98
N GLY A 565 -16.37 23.69 -6.64
CA GLY A 565 -17.10 22.57 -6.04
C GLY A 565 -16.30 21.78 -5.01
N VAL A 566 -16.96 20.80 -4.38
CA VAL A 566 -16.33 19.82 -3.48
C VAL A 566 -16.53 18.41 -4.03
N ILE A 567 -15.47 17.60 -4.05
CA ILE A 567 -15.54 16.17 -4.39
C ILE A 567 -15.14 15.32 -3.20
N PHE A 568 -16.02 14.39 -2.82
CA PHE A 568 -15.73 13.37 -1.82
C PHE A 568 -15.01 12.18 -2.46
N THR A 569 -13.82 11.85 -1.94
CA THR A 569 -13.00 10.70 -2.37
C THR A 569 -12.90 9.68 -1.23
N ASN A 570 -12.55 8.44 -1.55
CA ASN A 570 -12.61 7.32 -0.60
C ASN A 570 -11.25 7.02 0.07
N GLY A 571 -10.13 7.18 -0.62
CA GLY A 571 -8.81 6.80 -0.12
C GLY A 571 -7.62 7.38 -0.89
N ASP A 572 -6.51 6.66 -0.91
CA ASP A 572 -5.24 7.20 -1.42
C ASP A 572 -5.22 7.25 -2.95
N ASN A 573 -5.73 6.20 -3.61
CA ASN A 573 -5.65 6.04 -5.06
C ASN A 573 -6.60 6.92 -5.87
N ASP A 574 -7.61 7.52 -5.25
CA ASP A 574 -8.42 8.60 -5.84
C ASP A 574 -7.94 9.97 -5.38
N THR A 575 -7.46 10.13 -4.14
CA THR A 575 -7.06 11.46 -3.61
C THR A 575 -5.68 11.92 -4.09
N PHE A 576 -4.66 11.05 -4.05
CA PHE A 576 -3.28 11.47 -4.31
C PHE A 576 -3.00 11.83 -5.78
N PRO A 577 -3.55 11.11 -6.79
CA PRO A 577 -3.46 11.58 -8.17
C PRO A 577 -4.15 12.94 -8.37
N LEU A 578 -5.26 13.18 -7.67
CA LEU A 578 -6.01 14.45 -7.71
C LEU A 578 -5.16 15.60 -7.14
N TRP A 579 -4.61 15.43 -5.94
CA TRP A 579 -3.71 16.41 -5.33
C TRP A 579 -2.45 16.66 -6.17
N PHE A 580 -1.87 15.62 -6.76
CA PHE A 580 -0.75 15.77 -7.69
C PHE A 580 -1.12 16.66 -8.88
N VAL A 581 -2.24 16.37 -9.54
CA VAL A 581 -2.71 17.15 -10.68
C VAL A 581 -3.02 18.59 -10.27
N GLN A 582 -3.69 18.81 -9.14
CA GLN A 582 -3.97 20.15 -8.64
C GLN A 582 -2.68 20.92 -8.37
N GLU A 583 -1.78 20.40 -7.53
CA GLU A 583 -0.64 21.16 -7.04
C GLU A 583 0.50 21.30 -8.05
N VAL A 584 0.73 20.26 -8.87
CA VAL A 584 1.86 20.19 -9.81
C VAL A 584 1.47 20.60 -11.22
N LYS A 585 0.24 20.28 -11.67
CA LYS A 585 -0.25 20.62 -13.01
C LYS A 585 -1.08 21.89 -13.09
N ASP A 586 -1.42 22.47 -11.94
CA ASP A 586 -2.25 23.69 -11.86
C ASP A 586 -3.64 23.52 -12.49
N PHE A 587 -4.22 22.32 -12.34
CA PHE A 587 -5.51 21.96 -12.94
C PHE A 587 -6.60 21.84 -11.87
N LYS A 588 -7.74 22.51 -12.06
CA LYS A 588 -8.93 22.43 -11.17
C LYS A 588 -8.59 22.67 -9.68
N LYS A 589 -7.67 23.61 -9.40
CA LYS A 589 -7.24 23.95 -8.02
C LYS A 589 -8.35 24.50 -7.12
N SER A 590 -9.42 25.06 -7.71
CA SER A 590 -10.54 25.59 -6.95
C SER A 590 -11.44 24.48 -6.37
N VAL A 591 -11.40 23.27 -6.94
CA VAL A 591 -12.17 22.12 -6.47
C VAL A 591 -11.56 21.62 -5.17
N THR A 592 -12.34 21.55 -4.10
CA THR A 592 -11.85 20.95 -2.85
C THR A 592 -12.00 19.44 -2.89
N VAL A 593 -10.88 18.72 -2.81
CA VAL A 593 -10.85 17.26 -2.66
C VAL A 593 -10.98 16.91 -1.19
N ALA A 594 -12.10 16.30 -0.81
CA ALA A 594 -12.46 15.96 0.57
C ALA A 594 -12.44 14.42 0.76
N ASN A 595 -11.28 13.91 1.16
CA ASN A 595 -11.08 12.49 1.43
C ASN A 595 -11.87 12.02 2.67
N LEU A 596 -12.77 11.07 2.48
CA LEU A 596 -13.67 10.54 3.51
C LEU A 596 -12.95 9.82 4.65
N SER A 597 -11.80 9.20 4.38
CA SER A 597 -10.96 8.59 5.41
C SER A 597 -10.35 9.67 6.32
N LEU A 598 -9.87 10.77 5.73
CA LEU A 598 -9.31 11.91 6.45
C LEU A 598 -10.39 12.77 7.14
N LEU A 599 -11.62 12.83 6.60
CA LEU A 599 -12.77 13.53 7.23
C LEU A 599 -13.19 12.93 8.58
N ASN A 600 -12.64 11.77 8.98
CA ASN A 600 -12.78 11.28 10.35
C ASN A 600 -11.95 12.07 11.37
N THR A 601 -11.17 13.07 10.94
CA THR A 601 -10.24 13.81 11.79
C THR A 601 -10.59 15.29 11.87
N PRO A 602 -10.55 15.91 13.07
CA PRO A 602 -10.86 17.33 13.24
C PRO A 602 -10.00 18.27 12.38
N TRP A 603 -8.70 17.97 12.26
CA TRP A 603 -7.77 18.82 11.52
C TRP A 603 -8.13 18.94 10.04
N TYR A 604 -8.63 17.87 9.43
CA TYR A 604 -8.95 17.84 8.01
C TYR A 604 -10.30 18.49 7.71
N ILE A 605 -11.30 18.31 8.58
CA ILE A 605 -12.57 19.06 8.50
C ILE A 605 -12.30 20.56 8.55
N LYS A 606 -11.46 21.01 9.50
CA LYS A 606 -11.05 22.42 9.60
C LYS A 606 -10.26 22.90 8.38
N GLN A 607 -9.41 22.04 7.81
CA GLN A 607 -8.70 22.37 6.58
C GLN A 607 -9.68 22.58 5.41
N CYS A 608 -10.65 21.68 5.22
CA CYS A 608 -11.71 21.84 4.22
C CYS A 608 -12.49 23.15 4.42
N LYS A 609 -12.85 23.46 5.67
CA LYS A 609 -13.53 24.73 6.04
C LYS A 609 -12.70 25.95 5.63
N ARG A 610 -11.39 25.97 5.90
CA ARG A 610 -10.49 27.06 5.48
C ARG A 610 -10.34 27.18 3.95
N ARG A 611 -10.54 26.10 3.21
CA ARG A 611 -10.52 26.07 1.75
C ARG A 611 -11.84 26.52 1.11
N GLY A 612 -12.83 26.91 1.91
CA GLY A 612 -14.09 27.47 1.43
C GLY A 612 -15.23 26.46 1.31
N VAL A 613 -15.04 25.22 1.78
CA VAL A 613 -16.15 24.26 1.88
C VAL A 613 -17.16 24.80 2.91
N PRO A 614 -18.47 24.84 2.58
CA PRO A 614 -19.49 25.32 3.51
C PRO A 614 -19.62 24.36 4.68
N ILE A 615 -19.10 24.73 5.85
CA ILE A 615 -19.15 23.94 7.09
C ILE A 615 -19.61 24.88 8.20
N SER A 616 -20.81 24.66 8.72
CA SER A 616 -21.42 25.48 9.77
C SER A 616 -20.80 25.19 11.14
N LEU A 617 -20.44 23.93 11.40
CA LEU A 617 -19.88 23.47 12.68
C LEU A 617 -18.69 24.33 13.12
N THR A 618 -18.71 24.77 14.37
CA THR A 618 -17.63 25.55 14.97
C THR A 618 -16.37 24.71 15.17
N ASP A 619 -15.21 25.38 15.27
CA ASP A 619 -13.94 24.69 15.51
C ASP A 619 -13.94 23.87 16.82
N GLU A 620 -14.74 24.27 17.81
CA GLU A 620 -14.91 23.55 19.08
C GLU A 620 -15.77 22.30 18.91
N GLU A 621 -16.87 22.39 18.16
CA GLU A 621 -17.70 21.23 17.83
C GLU A 621 -16.91 20.20 17.02
N ILE A 622 -16.15 20.64 16.02
CA ILE A 622 -15.32 19.78 15.19
C ILE A 622 -14.29 19.00 16.04
N GLU A 623 -13.66 19.63 17.04
CA GLU A 623 -12.72 18.92 17.94
C GLU A 623 -13.38 17.90 18.86
N ASN A 624 -14.66 18.09 19.15
CA ASN A 624 -15.42 17.24 20.05
C ASN A 624 -16.28 16.20 19.31
N LEU A 625 -16.29 16.20 17.98
CA LEU A 625 -16.95 15.17 17.18
C LEU A 625 -16.40 13.78 17.48
N ARG A 626 -17.30 12.84 17.79
CA ARG A 626 -16.97 11.43 18.05
C ARG A 626 -17.98 10.54 17.32
N PRO A 627 -17.61 9.30 16.98
CA PRO A 627 -18.58 8.31 16.51
C PRO A 627 -19.70 8.11 17.55
N ARG A 628 -20.94 8.06 17.10
CA ARG A 628 -22.11 7.77 17.95
C ARG A 628 -22.97 6.70 17.30
N SER A 629 -23.48 5.77 18.10
CA SER A 629 -24.54 4.86 17.69
C SER A 629 -25.84 5.32 18.34
N ILE A 630 -26.90 5.48 17.57
CA ILE A 630 -28.17 6.03 18.03
C ILE A 630 -29.24 4.98 17.80
N ARG A 631 -29.96 4.66 18.88
CA ARG A 631 -31.09 3.74 18.86
C ARG A 631 -32.28 4.40 18.16
N GLU A 632 -33.14 3.61 17.53
CA GLU A 632 -34.36 4.07 16.83
C GLU A 632 -35.27 5.04 17.62
N ASP A 633 -35.20 5.07 18.95
CA ASP A 633 -35.96 5.97 19.82
C ASP A 633 -35.15 7.19 20.33
N GLY A 634 -34.01 7.46 19.69
CA GLY A 634 -33.16 8.63 19.98
C GLY A 634 -32.13 8.42 21.10
N VAL A 635 -32.07 7.24 21.72
CA VAL A 635 -31.08 7.00 22.79
C VAL A 635 -29.67 6.85 22.21
N SER A 636 -28.78 7.74 22.63
CA SER A 636 -27.35 7.66 22.29
C SER A 636 -26.67 6.51 23.03
N LEU A 637 -25.94 5.72 22.26
CA LEU A 637 -25.22 4.53 22.69
C LEU A 637 -23.74 4.64 22.36
N TYR A 638 -22.92 4.24 23.33
CA TYR A 638 -21.47 4.26 23.22
C TYR A 638 -20.94 2.82 23.15
N PRO A 639 -20.22 2.43 22.08
CA PRO A 639 -19.72 1.08 21.93
C PRO A 639 -18.53 0.80 22.87
N PHE A 640 -18.46 -0.41 23.39
CA PHE A 640 -17.32 -0.94 24.15
C PHE A 640 -17.16 -2.45 23.92
N LEU A 641 -15.94 -2.96 24.06
CA LEU A 641 -15.66 -4.39 23.89
C LEU A 641 -15.77 -5.13 25.23
N ARG A 642 -16.48 -6.27 25.23
CA ARG A 642 -16.54 -7.18 26.38
C ARG A 642 -16.51 -8.63 25.90
N GLY A 643 -15.43 -9.34 26.22
CA GLY A 643 -15.25 -10.74 25.83
C GLY A 643 -15.08 -10.98 24.33
N GLY A 644 -14.61 -9.97 23.57
CA GLY A 644 -14.48 -10.04 22.11
C GLY A 644 -15.75 -9.66 21.35
N GLU A 645 -16.87 -9.49 22.03
CA GLU A 645 -18.12 -8.97 21.45
C GLU A 645 -18.21 -7.45 21.64
N VAL A 646 -18.89 -6.78 20.70
CA VAL A 646 -19.26 -5.37 20.82
C VAL A 646 -20.51 -5.26 21.69
N TRP A 647 -20.47 -4.35 22.65
CA TRP A 647 -21.57 -4.00 23.53
C TRP A 647 -21.76 -2.50 23.47
N TYR A 648 -22.95 -2.04 23.85
CA TYR A 648 -23.29 -0.64 23.88
C TYR A 648 -23.70 -0.23 25.30
N VAL A 649 -23.35 0.98 25.71
CA VAL A 649 -23.81 1.58 26.96
C VAL A 649 -24.53 2.89 26.68
N ALA A 650 -25.72 3.05 27.24
CA ALA A 650 -26.44 4.33 27.23
C ALA A 650 -25.92 5.23 28.37
N GLU A 651 -26.20 6.53 28.30
CA GLU A 651 -25.86 7.48 29.39
C GLU A 651 -26.51 7.09 30.74
N THR A 652 -27.68 6.46 30.67
CA THR A 652 -28.39 5.87 31.81
C THR A 652 -27.68 4.66 32.43
N ARG A 653 -26.54 4.25 31.87
CA ARG A 653 -25.74 3.06 32.20
C ARG A 653 -26.43 1.73 31.89
N GLU A 654 -27.50 1.76 31.09
CA GLU A 654 -28.05 0.54 30.51
C GLU A 654 -27.09 -0.05 29.49
N ILE A 655 -26.99 -1.38 29.46
CA ILE A 655 -26.05 -2.11 28.62
C ILE A 655 -26.83 -2.96 27.63
N PHE A 656 -26.43 -2.89 26.37
CA PHE A 656 -27.02 -3.63 25.27
C PHE A 656 -25.96 -4.47 24.57
N ARG A 657 -26.35 -5.65 24.08
CA ARG A 657 -25.45 -6.51 23.30
C ARG A 657 -25.58 -6.16 21.82
N SER A 658 -24.47 -6.06 21.09
CA SER A 658 -24.52 -5.93 19.64
C SER A 658 -24.98 -7.25 19.01
N VAL A 659 -25.96 -7.19 18.12
CA VAL A 659 -26.46 -8.35 17.37
C VAL A 659 -26.55 -7.97 15.90
N THR A 660 -25.91 -8.73 15.03
CA THR A 660 -26.04 -8.54 13.58
C THR A 660 -27.06 -9.54 13.04
N GLN A 661 -28.09 -9.04 12.35
CA GLN A 661 -29.12 -9.85 11.70
C GLN A 661 -29.47 -9.24 10.34
N ASP A 662 -29.53 -10.06 9.29
CA ASP A 662 -29.87 -9.63 7.92
C ASP A 662 -28.99 -8.47 7.40
N GLY A 663 -27.71 -8.44 7.79
CA GLY A 663 -26.76 -7.39 7.41
C GLY A 663 -26.88 -6.09 8.20
N LYS A 664 -27.90 -5.93 9.04
CA LYS A 664 -28.08 -4.78 9.93
C LYS A 664 -27.56 -5.07 11.34
N THR A 665 -27.06 -4.04 12.01
CA THR A 665 -26.59 -4.13 13.40
C THR A 665 -27.67 -3.57 14.32
N TYR A 666 -28.05 -4.36 15.33
CA TYR A 666 -29.03 -4.04 16.35
C TYR A 666 -28.36 -4.01 17.72
N CYS A 667 -28.96 -3.28 18.66
CA CYS A 667 -28.67 -3.47 20.08
C CYS A 667 -29.79 -4.26 20.76
N GLN A 668 -29.41 -5.33 21.44
CA GLN A 668 -30.33 -6.18 22.19
C GLN A 668 -30.34 -5.77 23.66
N ASP A 669 -31.52 -5.51 24.22
CA ASP A 669 -31.68 -5.25 25.65
C ASP A 669 -31.78 -6.55 26.47
N ARG A 670 -31.89 -6.41 27.80
CA ARG A 670 -31.98 -7.57 28.72
C ARG A 670 -33.24 -8.41 28.55
N SER A 671 -34.31 -7.86 27.95
CA SER A 671 -35.56 -8.59 27.67
C SER A 671 -35.48 -9.40 26.37
N GLY A 672 -34.42 -9.20 25.58
CA GLY A 672 -34.23 -9.83 24.28
C GLY A 672 -34.78 -9.01 23.12
N LYS A 673 -35.38 -7.84 23.37
CA LYS A 673 -35.86 -6.94 22.32
C LYS A 673 -34.66 -6.37 21.55
N LEU A 674 -34.76 -6.42 20.22
CA LEU A 674 -33.82 -5.81 19.30
C LEU A 674 -34.28 -4.39 18.97
N TRP A 675 -33.32 -3.48 18.94
CA TRP A 675 -33.54 -2.09 18.54
C TRP A 675 -32.57 -1.76 17.41
N GLU A 676 -33.06 -1.12 16.35
CA GLU A 676 -32.21 -0.72 15.24
C GLU A 676 -31.22 0.39 15.66
N LEU A 677 -30.02 0.34 15.11
CA LEU A 677 -28.96 1.30 15.38
C LEU A 677 -28.55 2.04 14.11
N THR A 678 -28.57 3.36 14.16
CA THR A 678 -27.85 4.21 13.21
C THR A 678 -26.47 4.52 13.80
N SER A 679 -25.39 4.08 13.16
CA SER A 679 -24.03 4.41 13.60
C SER A 679 -23.41 5.44 12.67
N LEU A 680 -23.15 6.63 13.21
CA LEU A 680 -22.50 7.72 12.48
C LEU A 680 -21.05 7.86 12.95
N LEU A 681 -20.14 7.84 11.98
CA LEU A 681 -18.73 8.20 12.14
C LEU A 681 -18.56 9.71 12.02
N VAL A 682 -17.39 10.21 12.42
CA VAL A 682 -17.06 11.64 12.34
C VAL A 682 -17.18 12.18 10.91
N LYS A 683 -16.77 11.40 9.91
CA LYS A 683 -16.93 11.77 8.50
C LYS A 683 -18.39 11.94 8.09
N ASP A 684 -19.32 11.18 8.67
CA ASP A 684 -20.74 11.20 8.27
C ASP A 684 -21.37 12.51 8.72
N TYR A 685 -21.04 12.97 9.95
CA TYR A 685 -21.39 14.31 10.42
C TYR A 685 -20.82 15.40 9.52
N ALA A 686 -19.55 15.27 9.12
CA ALA A 686 -18.91 16.25 8.25
C ALA A 686 -19.60 16.32 6.87
N VAL A 687 -19.90 15.18 6.23
CA VAL A 687 -20.60 15.15 4.94
C VAL A 687 -22.00 15.75 5.07
N ARG A 688 -22.75 15.36 6.11
CA ARG A 688 -24.10 15.91 6.38
C ARG A 688 -24.06 17.42 6.60
N ASP A 689 -23.12 17.92 7.41
CA ASP A 689 -22.95 19.35 7.65
C ASP A 689 -22.55 20.09 6.37
N ILE A 690 -21.64 19.53 5.56
CA ILE A 690 -21.24 20.14 4.29
C ILE A 690 -22.45 20.32 3.37
N ILE A 691 -23.28 19.28 3.23
CA ILE A 691 -24.43 19.30 2.34
C ILE A 691 -25.51 20.26 2.87
N ALA A 692 -25.81 20.25 4.17
CA ALA A 692 -26.79 21.16 4.78
C ALA A 692 -26.33 22.62 4.76
N SER A 693 -25.09 22.89 5.17
CA SER A 693 -24.50 24.24 5.15
C SER A 693 -24.46 24.83 3.73
N ASN A 694 -24.34 23.97 2.71
CA ASN A 694 -24.36 24.38 1.31
C ASN A 694 -25.70 25.00 0.88
N THR A 695 -26.81 24.62 1.50
CA THR A 695 -28.14 25.24 1.27
C THR A 695 -28.38 26.44 2.19
N GLY A 696 -27.47 26.72 3.13
CA GLY A 696 -27.62 27.73 4.17
C GLY A 696 -28.34 27.25 5.42
N LEU A 697 -28.52 25.94 5.59
CA LEU A 697 -29.02 25.33 6.82
C LEU A 697 -27.85 25.03 7.77
N ASP A 698 -27.74 25.82 8.83
CA ASP A 698 -26.78 25.59 9.92
C ASP A 698 -27.41 24.66 10.96
N LEU A 699 -27.24 23.35 10.78
CA LEU A 699 -27.86 22.33 11.63
C LEU A 699 -27.05 22.07 12.91
N THR A 700 -27.76 21.83 14.01
CA THR A 700 -27.18 21.37 15.27
C THR A 700 -26.67 19.93 15.17
N LEU A 701 -25.78 19.52 16.09
CA LEU A 701 -25.30 18.12 16.14
C LEU A 701 -26.44 17.10 16.30
N ASP A 702 -27.53 17.44 16.99
CA ASP A 702 -28.68 16.55 17.17
C ASP A 702 -29.48 16.42 15.86
N GLU A 703 -29.60 17.50 15.08
CA GLU A 703 -30.23 17.47 13.75
C GLU A 703 -29.35 16.72 12.72
N LEU A 704 -28.03 16.86 12.78
CA LEU A 704 -27.10 16.04 11.98
C LEU A 704 -27.13 14.56 12.39
N SER A 705 -27.59 14.26 13.61
CA SER A 705 -27.69 12.91 14.18
C SER A 705 -29.00 12.19 13.85
N LEU A 706 -29.93 12.84 13.14
CA LEU A 706 -31.20 12.23 12.72
C LEU A 706 -30.98 10.93 11.94
N SER A 707 -32.02 10.09 11.84
CA SER A 707 -31.96 8.94 10.94
C SER A 707 -31.67 9.40 9.51
N THR A 708 -31.10 8.52 8.68
CA THR A 708 -30.75 8.87 7.30
C THR A 708 -31.96 9.38 6.52
N GLU A 709 -33.13 8.78 6.69
CA GLU A 709 -34.38 9.20 6.02
C GLU A 709 -34.81 10.60 6.48
N GLU A 710 -34.87 10.84 7.79
CA GLU A 710 -35.24 12.15 8.36
C GLU A 710 -34.27 13.27 7.95
N PHE A 711 -32.96 12.98 7.94
CA PHE A 711 -31.94 13.94 7.50
C PHE A 711 -32.11 14.29 6.02
N LEU A 712 -32.35 13.29 5.16
CA LEU A 712 -32.56 13.51 3.73
C LEU A 712 -33.85 14.29 3.48
N ASP A 713 -34.95 14.00 4.19
CA ASP A 713 -36.19 14.74 4.09
C ASP A 713 -36.04 16.22 4.49
N LEU A 714 -35.19 16.49 5.50
CA LEU A 714 -34.89 17.84 5.97
C LEU A 714 -34.08 18.65 4.95
N VAL A 715 -33.10 18.03 4.29
CA VAL A 715 -32.09 18.74 3.50
C VAL A 715 -32.34 18.65 1.99
N MET A 716 -32.78 17.49 1.48
CA MET A 716 -32.86 17.24 0.04
C MET A 716 -34.11 17.80 -0.62
N LYS A 717 -35.23 17.91 0.11
CA LYS A 717 -36.53 18.34 -0.42
C LYS A 717 -36.48 19.70 -1.12
N ASP A 718 -35.74 20.65 -0.55
CA ASP A 718 -35.57 22.02 -1.04
C ASP A 718 -34.08 22.33 -1.30
N TYR A 719 -33.31 21.32 -1.72
CA TYR A 719 -31.86 21.46 -1.91
C TYR A 719 -31.53 22.42 -3.05
N ASP A 720 -30.99 23.59 -2.70
CA ASP A 720 -30.42 24.59 -3.61
C ASP A 720 -28.98 24.91 -3.14
N GLY A 721 -28.04 24.06 -3.55
CA GLY A 721 -26.64 24.14 -3.12
C GLY A 721 -25.89 25.33 -3.74
N LYS A 722 -25.21 26.12 -2.90
CA LYS A 722 -24.37 27.26 -3.36
C LYS A 722 -23.16 26.83 -4.19
N ILE A 723 -22.61 25.65 -3.93
CA ILE A 723 -21.55 25.02 -4.71
C ILE A 723 -21.97 23.61 -5.16
N ALA A 724 -21.38 23.12 -6.24
CA ALA A 724 -21.58 21.75 -6.68
C ALA A 724 -20.92 20.75 -5.72
N VAL A 725 -21.64 19.69 -5.37
CA VAL A 725 -21.16 18.59 -4.51
C VAL A 725 -21.07 17.32 -5.35
N PHE A 726 -19.90 16.69 -5.33
CA PHE A 726 -19.61 15.48 -6.08
C PHE A 726 -19.15 14.35 -5.15
N PHE A 727 -19.45 13.12 -5.53
CA PHE A 727 -18.86 11.91 -4.98
C PHE A 727 -18.09 11.22 -6.09
N ALA A 728 -16.83 10.86 -5.85
CA ALA A 728 -16.08 10.03 -6.80
C ALA A 728 -16.77 8.67 -6.98
N VAL A 729 -16.72 8.11 -8.18
CA VAL A 729 -17.31 6.77 -8.45
C VAL A 729 -16.67 5.64 -7.64
N THR A 730 -15.51 5.89 -7.03
CA THR A 730 -14.77 5.00 -6.11
C THR A 730 -15.34 4.98 -4.69
N VAL A 731 -16.25 5.89 -4.34
CA VAL A 731 -16.89 5.91 -3.02
C VAL A 731 -17.82 4.70 -2.88
N SER A 732 -17.59 3.90 -1.83
CA SER A 732 -18.40 2.70 -1.58
C SER A 732 -19.83 3.05 -1.19
N GLN A 733 -20.76 2.13 -1.43
CA GLN A 733 -22.18 2.30 -1.07
C GLN A 733 -22.37 2.69 0.40
N ASP A 734 -21.64 2.06 1.32
CA ASP A 734 -21.69 2.41 2.75
C ASP A 734 -21.27 3.85 3.03
N ASN A 735 -20.33 4.38 2.24
CA ASN A 735 -19.79 5.74 2.40
C ASN A 735 -20.63 6.81 1.68
N LEU A 736 -21.59 6.43 0.85
CA LEU A 736 -22.55 7.35 0.24
C LEU A 736 -23.66 7.76 1.21
N GLY A 737 -23.77 7.14 2.39
CA GLY A 737 -24.56 7.66 3.51
C GLY A 737 -26.06 7.85 3.25
N GLY A 738 -26.65 7.14 2.27
CA GLY A 738 -28.05 7.26 1.87
C GLY A 738 -28.31 8.24 0.74
N PHE A 739 -27.31 9.00 0.28
CA PHE A 739 -27.46 9.95 -0.82
C PHE A 739 -27.63 9.27 -2.18
N GLN A 740 -27.47 7.94 -2.31
CA GLN A 740 -27.56 7.20 -3.58
C GLN A 740 -28.70 7.62 -4.51
N PRO A 741 -29.96 7.78 -4.03
CA PRO A 741 -31.05 8.17 -4.91
C PRO A 741 -30.88 9.58 -5.49
N TYR A 742 -30.09 10.44 -4.85
CA TYR A 742 -29.84 11.83 -5.21
C TYR A 742 -28.54 12.02 -6.00
N LEU A 743 -27.95 10.95 -6.52
CA LEU A 743 -26.67 10.97 -7.21
C LEU A 743 -26.86 10.75 -8.72
N LYS A 744 -26.42 11.74 -9.51
CA LYS A 744 -26.45 11.72 -10.96
C LYS A 744 -25.05 11.52 -11.53
N LEU A 745 -24.84 10.45 -12.29
CA LEU A 745 -23.53 10.15 -12.89
C LEU A 745 -23.18 11.17 -13.98
N GLU A 746 -21.96 11.70 -13.95
CA GLU A 746 -21.39 12.67 -14.90
C GLU A 746 -19.98 12.24 -15.37
N GLY A 747 -19.79 10.94 -15.64
CA GLY A 747 -18.50 10.36 -16.02
C GLY A 747 -17.83 9.61 -14.86
N LEU A 748 -16.80 10.19 -14.24
CA LEU A 748 -16.06 9.58 -13.11
C LEU A 748 -16.50 10.13 -11.75
N THR A 749 -17.58 10.92 -11.74
CA THR A 749 -18.16 11.51 -10.54
C THR A 749 -19.67 11.36 -10.57
N TYR A 750 -20.26 11.28 -9.38
CA TYR A 750 -21.67 11.47 -9.14
C TYR A 750 -21.90 12.88 -8.61
N ARG A 751 -22.73 13.69 -9.28
CA ARG A 751 -23.22 14.98 -8.77
C ARG A 751 -24.40 14.75 -7.85
N LEU A 752 -24.43 15.46 -6.72
CA LEU A 752 -25.61 15.52 -5.85
C LEU A 752 -26.68 16.43 -6.47
N VAL A 753 -27.90 15.91 -6.61
CA VAL A 753 -29.06 16.61 -7.21
C VAL A 753 -30.29 16.49 -6.29
N PRO A 754 -31.22 17.46 -6.30
CA PRO A 754 -32.40 17.45 -5.43
C PRO A 754 -33.41 16.36 -5.80
N GLU A 755 -33.53 16.00 -7.08
CA GLU A 755 -34.50 15.00 -7.52
C GLU A 755 -34.01 13.57 -7.20
N PRO A 756 -34.76 12.77 -6.44
CA PRO A 756 -34.42 11.37 -6.24
C PRO A 756 -34.75 10.55 -7.49
N GLY A 757 -33.91 9.58 -7.80
CA GLY A 757 -34.11 8.63 -8.89
C GLY A 757 -33.20 7.42 -8.77
N GLU A 758 -33.60 6.31 -9.39
CA GLU A 758 -32.77 5.11 -9.39
C GLU A 758 -31.68 5.21 -10.45
N SER A 759 -30.42 5.09 -10.02
CA SER A 759 -29.26 5.01 -10.90
C SER A 759 -29.17 6.17 -11.91
N GLN A 760 -29.36 7.41 -11.45
CA GLN A 760 -29.46 8.56 -12.34
C GLN A 760 -28.17 8.79 -13.13
N ILE A 761 -28.31 9.28 -14.37
CA ILE A 761 -27.19 9.61 -15.26
C ILE A 761 -27.53 10.89 -16.04
N ASP A 762 -26.55 11.77 -16.18
CA ASP A 762 -26.58 12.84 -17.17
C ASP A 762 -25.97 12.30 -18.47
N VAL A 763 -26.82 11.91 -19.42
CA VAL A 763 -26.37 11.21 -20.63
C VAL A 763 -25.46 12.09 -21.49
N GLU A 764 -25.82 13.36 -21.68
CA GLU A 764 -25.07 14.29 -22.53
C GLU A 764 -23.70 14.59 -21.90
N LEU A 765 -23.68 14.95 -20.61
CA LEU A 765 -22.44 15.30 -19.94
C LEU A 765 -21.54 14.08 -19.70
N THR A 766 -22.10 12.92 -19.34
CA THR A 766 -21.32 11.68 -19.21
C THR A 766 -20.69 11.29 -20.54
N TRP A 767 -21.45 11.39 -21.65
CA TRP A 767 -20.94 11.12 -22.98
C TRP A 767 -19.85 12.12 -23.39
N HIS A 768 -20.10 13.43 -23.22
CA HIS A 768 -19.12 14.48 -23.52
C HIS A 768 -17.81 14.27 -22.73
N ASN A 769 -17.92 14.01 -21.42
CA ASN A 769 -16.76 13.75 -20.59
C ASN A 769 -16.00 12.51 -21.08
N ALA A 770 -16.69 11.39 -21.29
CA ALA A 770 -16.06 10.13 -21.69
C ALA A 770 -15.44 10.17 -23.10
N HIS A 771 -16.08 10.82 -24.07
CA HIS A 771 -15.64 10.77 -25.48
C HIS A 771 -14.82 11.98 -25.93
N GLU A 772 -15.03 13.17 -25.34
CA GLU A 772 -14.42 14.41 -25.82
C GLU A 772 -13.43 15.04 -24.83
N VAL A 773 -13.62 14.82 -23.52
CA VAL A 773 -12.78 15.44 -22.47
C VAL A 773 -11.70 14.50 -21.96
N TYR A 774 -12.04 13.23 -21.74
CA TYR A 774 -11.15 12.28 -21.08
C TYR A 774 -9.97 11.84 -21.95
N ASN A 775 -8.84 11.64 -21.28
CA ASN A 775 -7.65 11.08 -21.88
C ASN A 775 -7.43 9.63 -21.41
N TYR A 776 -7.02 8.76 -22.33
CA TYR A 776 -6.86 7.33 -22.08
C TYR A 776 -5.47 6.79 -22.44
N ARG A 777 -4.41 7.62 -22.30
CA ARG A 777 -3.04 7.22 -22.68
C ARG A 777 -2.58 6.01 -21.89
N GLY A 778 -2.04 5.02 -22.61
CA GLY A 778 -1.52 3.77 -22.03
C GLY A 778 -2.58 2.79 -21.52
N ILE A 779 -3.86 3.19 -21.42
CA ILE A 779 -4.93 2.27 -20.95
C ILE A 779 -5.16 1.15 -21.96
N PHE A 780 -5.21 1.45 -23.25
CA PHE A 780 -5.41 0.42 -24.29
C PHE A 780 -4.10 -0.12 -24.88
N ASP A 781 -2.96 0.18 -24.24
CA ASP A 781 -1.66 -0.37 -24.62
C ASP A 781 -1.36 -1.62 -23.77
N ASP A 782 -1.32 -2.79 -24.41
CA ASP A 782 -1.01 -4.06 -23.75
C ASP A 782 0.44 -4.13 -23.22
N ALA A 783 1.34 -3.29 -23.73
CA ALA A 783 2.71 -3.18 -23.21
C ALA A 783 2.78 -2.46 -21.86
N VAL A 784 1.72 -1.69 -21.50
CA VAL A 784 1.62 -1.05 -20.18
C VAL A 784 1.07 -2.07 -19.18
N TYR A 785 1.92 -2.49 -18.25
CA TYR A 785 1.51 -3.36 -17.16
C TYR A 785 0.48 -2.68 -16.26
N LYS A 786 -0.62 -3.41 -16.00
CA LYS A 786 -1.73 -2.98 -15.17
C LYS A 786 -1.90 -3.99 -14.06
N ASP A 787 -1.50 -3.61 -12.85
CA ASP A 787 -1.73 -4.44 -11.68
C ASP A 787 -3.23 -4.59 -11.36
N LYS A 788 -3.57 -5.47 -10.41
CA LYS A 788 -4.97 -5.73 -10.04
C LYS A 788 -5.70 -4.46 -9.55
N ASN A 789 -5.00 -3.52 -8.92
CA ASN A 789 -5.63 -2.31 -8.40
C ASN A 789 -5.89 -1.30 -9.52
N THR A 790 -4.95 -1.16 -10.45
CA THR A 790 -5.11 -0.41 -11.68
C THR A 790 -6.30 -0.94 -12.47
N GLN A 791 -6.42 -2.26 -12.66
CA GLN A 791 -7.58 -2.87 -13.33
C GLN A 791 -8.91 -2.57 -12.63
N LYS A 792 -8.96 -2.63 -11.29
CA LYS A 792 -10.14 -2.23 -10.52
C LYS A 792 -10.48 -0.76 -10.72
N LEU A 793 -9.50 0.14 -10.73
CA LEU A 793 -9.75 1.57 -10.98
C LEU A 793 -10.24 1.81 -12.42
N LEU A 794 -9.69 1.10 -13.39
CA LEU A 794 -10.13 1.19 -14.79
C LEU A 794 -11.56 0.69 -15.00
N SER A 795 -12.05 -0.26 -14.19
CA SER A 795 -13.46 -0.68 -14.25
C SER A 795 -14.46 0.44 -13.93
N ASN A 796 -14.02 1.54 -13.32
CA ASN A 796 -14.88 2.71 -13.12
C ASN A 796 -15.21 3.42 -14.43
N TYR A 797 -14.28 3.47 -15.40
CA TYR A 797 -14.60 3.92 -16.75
C TYR A 797 -15.59 2.98 -17.41
N ALA A 798 -15.32 1.67 -17.35
CA ALA A 798 -16.22 0.66 -17.92
C ALA A 798 -17.65 0.81 -17.38
N ALA A 799 -17.81 1.07 -16.08
CA ALA A 799 -19.11 1.28 -15.46
C ALA A 799 -19.86 2.50 -16.03
N ALA A 800 -19.17 3.60 -16.35
CA ALA A 800 -19.77 4.78 -16.97
C ALA A 800 -20.30 4.48 -18.38
N PHE A 801 -19.47 3.84 -19.22
CA PHE A 801 -19.87 3.38 -20.55
C PHE A 801 -21.02 2.36 -20.49
N PHE A 802 -20.98 1.43 -19.53
CA PHE A 802 -22.08 0.49 -19.30
C PHE A 802 -23.38 1.21 -18.98
N ARG A 803 -23.34 2.24 -18.13
CA ARG A 803 -24.52 3.03 -17.77
C ARG A 803 -25.07 3.81 -18.97
N LEU A 804 -24.20 4.39 -19.79
CA LEU A 804 -24.60 5.00 -21.07
C LEU A 804 -25.26 3.97 -21.99
N GLY A 805 -24.67 2.80 -22.16
CA GLY A 805 -25.19 1.72 -23.01
C GLY A 805 -26.58 1.24 -22.59
N ILE A 806 -26.80 1.04 -21.29
CA ILE A 806 -28.14 0.70 -20.75
C ILE A 806 -29.13 1.82 -21.06
N THR A 807 -28.73 3.07 -20.86
CA THR A 807 -29.62 4.22 -21.02
C THR A 807 -30.02 4.42 -22.48
N TYR A 808 -29.07 4.34 -23.42
CA TYR A 808 -29.38 4.43 -24.85
C TYR A 808 -30.26 3.27 -25.34
N ARG A 809 -30.02 2.05 -24.83
CA ARG A 809 -30.88 0.91 -25.12
C ARG A 809 -32.32 1.17 -24.66
N ASP A 810 -32.49 1.67 -23.45
CA ASP A 810 -33.80 1.95 -22.87
C ASP A 810 -34.52 3.11 -23.61
N MET A 811 -33.75 4.03 -24.22
CA MET A 811 -34.25 5.06 -25.14
C MET A 811 -34.55 4.52 -26.55
N GLY A 812 -34.15 3.28 -26.87
CA GLY A 812 -34.33 2.66 -28.19
C GLY A 812 -33.23 2.99 -29.21
N ASP A 813 -32.18 3.72 -28.83
CA ASP A 813 -31.03 4.02 -29.68
C ASP A 813 -30.02 2.87 -29.59
N LEU A 814 -30.33 1.78 -30.30
CA LEU A 814 -29.57 0.53 -30.22
C LEU A 814 -28.14 0.65 -30.76
N ASP A 815 -27.92 1.51 -31.76
CA ASP A 815 -26.59 1.72 -32.35
C ASP A 815 -25.65 2.39 -31.34
N LYS A 816 -26.11 3.44 -30.66
CA LYS A 816 -25.32 4.03 -29.57
C LYS A 816 -25.16 3.07 -28.41
N ALA A 817 -26.20 2.34 -28.03
CA ALA A 817 -26.09 1.35 -26.96
C ALA A 817 -24.97 0.33 -27.23
N ILE A 818 -24.91 -0.21 -28.44
CA ILE A 818 -23.85 -1.12 -28.88
C ILE A 818 -22.48 -0.45 -28.77
N ALA A 819 -22.33 0.77 -29.31
CA ALA A 819 -21.06 1.48 -29.27
C ALA A 819 -20.53 1.68 -27.84
N GLU A 820 -21.39 2.14 -26.91
CA GLU A 820 -20.99 2.36 -25.52
C GLU A 820 -20.67 1.04 -24.80
N PHE A 821 -21.40 -0.05 -25.05
CA PHE A 821 -21.04 -1.35 -24.48
C PHE A 821 -19.72 -1.90 -25.05
N GLU A 822 -19.45 -1.71 -26.35
CA GLU A 822 -18.16 -2.07 -26.93
C GLU A 822 -17.02 -1.28 -26.30
N ASP A 823 -17.20 0.04 -26.14
CA ASP A 823 -16.21 0.91 -25.52
C ASP A 823 -15.97 0.59 -24.04
N GLY A 824 -17.03 0.34 -23.27
CA GLY A 824 -16.89 -0.09 -21.88
C GLY A 824 -16.17 -1.44 -21.75
N ALA A 825 -16.44 -2.38 -22.66
CA ALA A 825 -15.77 -3.68 -22.67
C ALA A 825 -14.26 -3.58 -23.00
N ARG A 826 -13.83 -2.55 -23.75
CA ARG A 826 -12.41 -2.32 -24.07
C ARG A 826 -11.54 -2.04 -22.84
N PHE A 827 -12.12 -1.54 -21.75
CA PHE A 827 -11.41 -1.36 -20.48
C PHE A 827 -11.12 -2.68 -19.75
N ASN A 828 -11.66 -3.80 -20.25
CA ASN A 828 -11.46 -5.16 -19.73
C ASN A 828 -11.69 -5.26 -18.21
N PRO A 829 -12.90 -4.90 -17.72
CA PRO A 829 -13.23 -5.04 -16.31
C PRO A 829 -13.10 -6.50 -15.84
N PRO A 830 -12.87 -6.75 -14.53
CA PRO A 830 -12.70 -8.10 -14.00
C PRO A 830 -13.84 -9.07 -14.35
N ASP A 831 -15.07 -8.55 -14.50
CA ASP A 831 -16.23 -9.29 -15.00
C ASP A 831 -16.75 -8.65 -16.30
N LEU A 832 -16.53 -9.33 -17.43
CA LEU A 832 -17.04 -8.95 -18.75
C LEU A 832 -18.45 -9.49 -19.03
N THR A 833 -18.98 -10.37 -18.18
CA THR A 833 -20.26 -11.07 -18.41
C THR A 833 -21.42 -10.12 -18.69
N PRO A 834 -21.59 -8.99 -17.96
CA PRO A 834 -22.67 -8.06 -18.25
C PRO A 834 -22.58 -7.43 -19.65
N PHE A 835 -21.37 -7.09 -20.10
CA PHE A 835 -21.14 -6.55 -21.44
C PHE A 835 -21.41 -7.60 -22.51
N ASP A 836 -20.92 -8.82 -22.33
CA ASP A 836 -21.15 -9.92 -23.27
C ASP A 836 -22.65 -10.25 -23.40
N TYR A 837 -23.38 -10.20 -22.28
CA TYR A 837 -24.83 -10.35 -22.26
C TYR A 837 -25.52 -9.28 -23.12
N HIS A 838 -25.27 -7.99 -22.85
CA HIS A 838 -25.96 -6.92 -23.56
C HIS A 838 -25.55 -6.85 -25.04
N LEU A 839 -24.26 -6.98 -25.35
CA LEU A 839 -23.78 -6.96 -26.73
C LEU A 839 -24.32 -8.12 -27.56
N SER A 840 -24.32 -9.35 -27.02
CA SER A 840 -24.86 -10.50 -27.75
C SER A 840 -26.34 -10.35 -28.07
N VAL A 841 -27.15 -9.89 -27.12
CA VAL A 841 -28.58 -9.62 -27.32
C VAL A 841 -28.79 -8.53 -28.36
N LEU A 842 -28.05 -7.42 -28.27
CA LEU A 842 -28.19 -6.28 -29.20
C LEU A 842 -27.73 -6.63 -30.61
N PHE A 843 -26.63 -7.38 -30.77
CA PHE A 843 -26.21 -7.87 -32.08
C PHE A 843 -27.24 -8.79 -32.71
N ILE A 844 -27.87 -9.68 -31.94
CA ILE A 844 -28.96 -10.52 -32.42
C ILE A 844 -30.16 -9.66 -32.86
N GLN A 845 -30.57 -8.70 -32.03
CA GLN A 845 -31.71 -7.81 -32.32
C GLN A 845 -31.49 -6.93 -33.56
N THR A 846 -30.26 -6.49 -33.80
CA THR A 846 -29.88 -5.67 -34.96
C THR A 846 -29.48 -6.51 -36.19
N GLY A 847 -29.54 -7.85 -36.11
CA GLY A 847 -29.21 -8.76 -37.21
C GLY A 847 -27.72 -8.94 -37.49
N GLN A 848 -26.83 -8.45 -36.62
CA GLN A 848 -25.37 -8.62 -36.69
C GLN A 848 -24.95 -10.01 -36.17
N LEU A 849 -25.43 -11.07 -36.82
CA LEU A 849 -25.30 -12.45 -36.33
C LEU A 849 -23.86 -12.94 -36.23
N GLU A 850 -22.97 -12.52 -37.12
CA GLU A 850 -21.55 -12.90 -37.09
C GLU A 850 -20.84 -12.33 -35.86
N LYS A 851 -21.10 -11.06 -35.53
CA LYS A 851 -20.56 -10.43 -34.31
C LYS A 851 -21.13 -11.06 -33.05
N ALA A 852 -22.42 -11.41 -33.06
CA ALA A 852 -23.05 -12.13 -31.96
C ALA A 852 -22.37 -13.49 -31.73
N GLU A 853 -22.11 -14.26 -32.79
CA GLU A 853 -21.40 -15.54 -32.72
C GLU A 853 -20.01 -15.39 -32.10
N GLU A 854 -19.18 -14.48 -32.63
CA GLU A 854 -17.82 -14.25 -32.13
C GLU A 854 -17.83 -13.89 -30.63
N ARG A 855 -18.70 -12.96 -30.24
CA ARG A 855 -18.86 -12.50 -28.86
C ARG A 855 -19.30 -13.63 -27.93
N LEU A 856 -20.29 -14.43 -28.34
CA LEU A 856 -20.83 -15.54 -27.55
C LEU A 856 -19.82 -16.68 -27.39
N VAL A 857 -19.06 -17.01 -28.43
CA VAL A 857 -17.98 -18.00 -28.34
C VAL A 857 -16.92 -17.56 -27.36
N ALA A 858 -16.50 -16.28 -27.41
CA ALA A 858 -15.54 -15.73 -26.47
C ALA A 858 -16.09 -15.71 -25.03
N ALA A 859 -17.37 -15.39 -24.83
CA ALA A 859 -18.03 -15.42 -23.53
C ALA A 859 -18.11 -16.85 -22.96
N ILE A 860 -18.51 -17.84 -23.76
CA ILE A 860 -18.55 -19.26 -23.35
C ILE A 860 -17.16 -19.77 -22.95
N ALA A 861 -16.11 -19.32 -23.61
CA ALA A 861 -14.74 -19.68 -23.25
C ALA A 861 -14.32 -19.11 -21.88
N ARG A 862 -14.86 -17.94 -21.48
CA ARG A 862 -14.61 -17.31 -20.18
C ARG A 862 -15.49 -17.88 -19.06
N THR A 863 -16.77 -18.08 -19.33
CA THR A 863 -17.80 -18.50 -18.36
C THR A 863 -18.54 -19.74 -18.86
N PRO A 864 -17.87 -20.91 -18.94
CA PRO A 864 -18.44 -22.13 -19.53
C PRO A 864 -19.62 -22.70 -18.74
N GLU A 865 -19.87 -22.27 -17.51
CA GLU A 865 -20.97 -22.69 -16.65
C GLU A 865 -22.30 -21.97 -16.95
N LEU A 866 -22.27 -20.79 -17.57
CA LEU A 866 -23.48 -20.02 -17.87
C LEU A 866 -24.20 -20.61 -19.09
N SER A 867 -25.38 -21.18 -18.88
CA SER A 867 -26.22 -21.76 -19.95
C SER A 867 -26.70 -20.71 -20.95
N PHE A 868 -26.99 -19.50 -20.47
CA PHE A 868 -27.51 -18.38 -21.27
C PHE A 868 -26.75 -18.17 -22.59
N PHE A 869 -25.41 -18.09 -22.55
CA PHE A 869 -24.63 -17.83 -23.76
C PHE A 869 -24.71 -18.96 -24.78
N ARG A 870 -24.87 -20.22 -24.36
CA ARG A 870 -25.09 -21.35 -25.27
C ARG A 870 -26.50 -21.34 -25.85
N THR A 871 -27.49 -20.93 -25.07
CA THR A 871 -28.86 -20.72 -25.56
C THR A 871 -28.89 -19.63 -26.63
N GLN A 872 -28.19 -18.51 -26.43
CA GLN A 872 -28.07 -17.46 -27.45
C GLN A 872 -27.26 -17.92 -28.67
N LEU A 873 -26.16 -18.66 -28.48
CA LEU A 873 -25.34 -19.15 -29.59
C LEU A 873 -26.12 -20.13 -30.47
N GLY A 874 -26.90 -21.03 -29.85
CA GLY A 874 -27.80 -21.91 -30.57
C GLY A 874 -28.85 -21.15 -31.37
N TYR A 875 -29.34 -20.02 -30.84
CA TYR A 875 -30.27 -19.14 -31.57
C TYR A 875 -29.61 -18.50 -32.78
N VAL A 876 -28.38 -17.98 -32.65
CA VAL A 876 -27.60 -17.43 -33.75
C VAL A 876 -27.38 -18.48 -34.85
N TYR A 877 -26.93 -19.69 -34.51
CA TYR A 877 -26.77 -20.78 -35.47
C TYR A 877 -28.08 -21.16 -36.16
N HIS A 878 -29.20 -21.16 -35.42
CA HIS A 878 -30.51 -21.46 -35.98
C HIS A 878 -30.93 -20.40 -37.01
N GLN A 879 -30.74 -19.11 -36.72
CA GLN A 879 -31.00 -18.01 -37.65
C GLN A 879 -30.09 -18.06 -38.90
N GLN A 880 -28.84 -18.52 -38.75
CA GLN A 880 -27.91 -18.75 -39.86
C GLN A 880 -28.19 -20.04 -40.67
N GLY A 881 -29.17 -20.86 -40.29
CA GLY A 881 -29.50 -22.14 -40.94
C GLY A 881 -28.59 -23.31 -40.55
N ARG A 882 -27.68 -23.13 -39.60
CA ARG A 882 -26.75 -24.15 -39.07
C ARG A 882 -27.42 -25.02 -38.01
N LEU A 883 -28.44 -25.78 -38.43
CA LEU A 883 -29.34 -26.50 -37.51
C LEU A 883 -28.64 -27.54 -36.62
N ASP A 884 -27.62 -28.23 -37.10
CA ASP A 884 -26.87 -29.22 -36.31
C ASP A 884 -26.12 -28.59 -35.14
N GLU A 885 -25.45 -27.46 -35.40
CA GLU A 885 -24.72 -26.71 -34.38
C GLU A 885 -25.67 -26.05 -33.39
N ALA A 886 -26.81 -25.53 -33.87
CA ALA A 886 -27.89 -25.00 -33.04
C ALA A 886 -28.40 -26.06 -32.04
N ILE A 887 -28.75 -27.26 -32.55
CA ILE A 887 -29.21 -28.38 -31.72
C ILE A 887 -28.15 -28.76 -30.68
N SER A 888 -26.87 -28.81 -31.07
CA SER A 888 -25.78 -29.12 -30.14
C SER A 888 -25.68 -28.08 -29.03
N ALA A 889 -25.68 -26.79 -29.38
CA ALA A 889 -25.59 -25.69 -28.42
C ALA A 889 -26.77 -25.68 -27.43
N TYR A 890 -28.00 -25.91 -27.90
CA TYR A 890 -29.16 -26.01 -27.01
C TYR A 890 -29.10 -27.23 -26.08
N ARG A 891 -28.65 -28.38 -26.58
CA ARG A 891 -28.45 -29.57 -25.72
C ARG A 891 -27.41 -29.31 -24.64
N ASP A 892 -26.32 -28.62 -24.97
CA ASP A 892 -25.31 -28.22 -24.00
C ASP A 892 -25.85 -27.22 -22.97
N ALA A 893 -26.66 -26.24 -23.41
CA ALA A 893 -27.33 -25.31 -22.50
C ALA A 893 -28.25 -26.03 -21.52
N ILE A 894 -29.09 -26.95 -22.00
CA ILE A 894 -30.01 -27.78 -21.20
C ILE A 894 -29.27 -28.71 -20.24
N ARG A 895 -28.08 -29.19 -20.63
CA ARG A 895 -27.24 -30.00 -19.74
C ARG A 895 -26.72 -29.17 -18.56
N LEU A 896 -26.37 -27.91 -18.78
CA LEU A 896 -25.92 -26.98 -17.75
C LEU A 896 -27.07 -26.51 -16.87
N ASP A 897 -28.19 -26.14 -17.48
CA ASP A 897 -29.42 -25.78 -16.79
C ASP A 897 -30.63 -26.56 -17.35
N PRO A 898 -30.99 -27.68 -16.70
CA PRO A 898 -32.17 -28.47 -17.03
C PRO A 898 -33.51 -27.73 -16.97
N ARG A 899 -33.57 -26.51 -16.41
CA ARG A 899 -34.78 -25.70 -16.26
C ARG A 899 -34.87 -24.56 -17.28
N ASP A 900 -33.89 -24.40 -18.17
CA ASP A 900 -33.92 -23.37 -19.21
C ASP A 900 -35.02 -23.65 -20.25
N ALA A 901 -36.22 -23.12 -19.97
CA ALA A 901 -37.39 -23.28 -20.83
C ALA A 901 -37.18 -22.67 -22.23
N GLN A 902 -36.32 -21.65 -22.36
CA GLN A 902 -36.04 -21.02 -23.65
C GLN A 902 -35.19 -21.95 -24.52
N ALA A 903 -34.15 -22.55 -23.95
CA ALA A 903 -33.32 -23.54 -24.65
C ALA A 903 -34.16 -24.74 -25.12
N TYR A 904 -35.08 -25.24 -24.29
CA TYR A 904 -35.99 -26.33 -24.66
C TYR A 904 -36.92 -25.94 -25.81
N ARG A 905 -37.58 -24.77 -25.75
CA ARG A 905 -38.45 -24.29 -26.85
C ARG A 905 -37.68 -24.13 -28.16
N ASN A 906 -36.49 -23.55 -28.08
CA ASN A 906 -35.64 -23.34 -29.24
C ASN A 906 -35.13 -24.67 -29.82
N LEU A 907 -34.81 -25.65 -28.97
CA LEU A 907 -34.41 -27.00 -29.39
C LEU A 907 -35.53 -27.74 -30.14
N LEU A 908 -36.77 -27.67 -29.63
CA LEU A 908 -37.93 -28.26 -30.31
C LEU A 908 -38.13 -27.63 -31.69
N THR A 909 -38.09 -26.30 -31.76
CA THR A 909 -38.18 -25.56 -33.03
C THR A 909 -37.06 -25.96 -34.00
N ALA A 910 -35.84 -26.15 -33.50
CA ALA A 910 -34.72 -26.58 -34.33
C ALA A 910 -34.89 -28.02 -34.86
N TYR A 911 -35.42 -28.96 -34.06
CA TYR A 911 -35.74 -30.31 -34.54
C TYR A 911 -36.88 -30.31 -35.56
N GLU A 912 -37.92 -29.51 -35.34
CA GLU A 912 -39.04 -29.36 -36.27
C GLU A 912 -38.55 -28.83 -37.63
N ASN A 913 -37.72 -27.77 -37.63
CA ASN A 913 -37.12 -27.22 -38.84
C ASN A 913 -36.18 -28.21 -39.55
N ARG A 914 -35.59 -29.16 -38.81
CA ARG A 914 -34.80 -30.27 -39.36
C ARG A 914 -35.66 -31.44 -39.86
N GLY A 915 -36.94 -31.51 -39.47
CA GLY A 915 -37.84 -32.62 -39.75
C GLY A 915 -37.65 -33.86 -38.86
N ASP A 916 -37.00 -33.72 -37.69
CA ASP A 916 -36.73 -34.84 -36.76
C ASP A 916 -37.83 -34.98 -35.68
N THR A 917 -39.00 -35.47 -36.10
CA THR A 917 -40.18 -35.66 -35.22
C THR A 917 -39.89 -36.57 -34.02
N GLN A 918 -39.02 -37.57 -34.18
CA GLN A 918 -38.66 -38.50 -33.09
C GLN A 918 -37.85 -37.80 -31.99
N SER A 919 -36.95 -36.88 -32.35
CA SER A 919 -36.21 -36.09 -31.36
C SER A 919 -37.09 -35.01 -30.70
N VAL A 920 -38.10 -34.46 -31.40
CA VAL A 920 -39.12 -33.58 -30.81
C VAL A 920 -39.88 -34.31 -29.69
N ILE A 921 -40.41 -35.50 -29.97
CA ILE A 921 -41.15 -36.33 -29.00
C ILE A 921 -40.29 -36.62 -27.78
N ARG A 922 -39.06 -37.12 -27.97
CA ARG A 922 -38.13 -37.42 -26.86
C ARG A 922 -37.78 -36.19 -26.03
N ALA A 923 -37.61 -35.02 -26.65
CA ALA A 923 -37.33 -33.79 -25.94
C ALA A 923 -38.52 -33.32 -25.09
N LEU A 924 -39.75 -33.44 -25.62
CA LEU A 924 -40.99 -33.14 -24.90
C LEU A 924 -41.23 -34.10 -23.73
N GLU A 925 -41.01 -35.40 -23.91
CA GLU A 925 -41.08 -36.38 -22.83
C GLU A 925 -40.09 -36.06 -21.70
N ASN A 926 -38.85 -35.73 -22.05
CA ASN A 926 -37.83 -35.34 -21.08
C ASN A 926 -38.18 -34.04 -20.33
N TRP A 927 -38.80 -33.07 -21.00
CA TRP A 927 -39.27 -31.83 -20.38
C TRP A 927 -40.44 -32.11 -19.41
N LEU A 928 -41.44 -32.87 -19.84
CA LEU A 928 -42.62 -33.21 -19.04
C LEU A 928 -42.31 -34.11 -17.84
N ALA A 929 -41.29 -34.96 -17.94
CA ALA A 929 -40.80 -35.74 -16.80
C ALA A 929 -40.30 -34.85 -15.65
N ARG A 930 -39.81 -33.65 -15.96
CA ARG A 930 -39.31 -32.67 -14.99
C ARG A 930 -40.33 -31.59 -14.65
N ASN A 931 -41.24 -31.30 -15.59
CA ASN A 931 -42.28 -30.28 -15.48
C ASN A 931 -43.68 -30.89 -15.77
N PRO A 932 -44.19 -31.76 -14.89
CA PRO A 932 -45.41 -32.53 -15.14
C PRO A 932 -46.69 -31.68 -15.21
N GLN A 933 -46.62 -30.40 -14.85
CA GLN A 933 -47.74 -29.45 -14.88
C GLN A 933 -47.77 -28.59 -16.14
N ASP A 934 -46.81 -28.74 -17.06
CA ASP A 934 -46.79 -27.97 -18.31
C ASP A 934 -47.81 -28.53 -19.32
N GLU A 935 -49.05 -28.03 -19.24
CA GLU A 935 -50.14 -28.43 -20.13
C GLU A 935 -49.87 -28.09 -21.61
N GLY A 936 -49.12 -27.02 -21.87
CA GLY A 936 -48.75 -26.61 -23.23
C GLY A 936 -47.84 -27.65 -23.89
N ALA A 937 -46.78 -28.06 -23.20
CA ALA A 937 -45.88 -29.11 -23.69
C ALA A 937 -46.60 -30.47 -23.82
N ARG A 938 -47.53 -30.80 -22.92
CA ARG A 938 -48.34 -32.03 -23.01
C ARG A 938 -49.25 -32.04 -24.23
N ASN A 939 -49.89 -30.90 -24.54
CA ASN A 939 -50.71 -30.76 -25.73
C ASN A 939 -49.89 -30.87 -27.02
N MET A 940 -48.70 -30.26 -27.05
CA MET A 940 -47.77 -30.37 -28.17
C MET A 940 -47.28 -31.82 -28.38
N LEU A 941 -46.94 -32.54 -27.31
CA LEU A 941 -46.56 -33.96 -27.38
C LEU A 941 -47.69 -34.81 -27.97
N ASN A 942 -48.92 -34.62 -27.50
CA ASN A 942 -50.09 -35.33 -28.04
C ASN A 942 -50.34 -35.03 -29.52
N GLN A 943 -50.05 -33.80 -29.98
CA GLN A 943 -50.17 -33.44 -31.39
C GLN A 943 -49.13 -34.16 -32.26
N PHE A 944 -47.89 -34.27 -31.80
CA PHE A 944 -46.82 -34.98 -32.52
C PHE A 944 -47.00 -36.50 -32.52
N LEU A 945 -47.48 -37.09 -31.41
CA LEU A 945 -47.82 -38.52 -31.35
C LEU A 945 -48.93 -38.87 -32.35
N ARG A 946 -50.01 -38.05 -32.41
CA ARG A 946 -51.10 -38.23 -33.39
C ARG A 946 -50.67 -38.08 -34.85
N ARG A 947 -49.70 -37.20 -35.13
CA ARG A 947 -49.10 -37.06 -36.49
C ARG A 947 -48.23 -38.25 -36.85
N GLY A 948 -47.50 -38.81 -35.88
CA GLY A 948 -46.68 -40.02 -36.04
C GLY A 948 -47.50 -41.28 -36.31
N ASP A 949 -48.76 -41.34 -35.86
CA ASP A 949 -49.70 -42.43 -36.15
C ASP A 949 -50.28 -42.38 -37.60
N THR A 950 -49.95 -41.36 -38.39
CA THR A 950 -50.48 -41.14 -39.76
C THR A 950 -49.42 -41.11 -40.88
N LEU A 951 -48.16 -41.40 -40.57
CA LEU A 951 -47.06 -41.64 -41.51
C LEU A 951 -46.67 -43.11 -41.47
#